data_AF-A0A2T6BYH3-F1
#
_entry.id   AF-A0A2T6BYH3-F1
#
_cell.length_a   1.000
_cell.length_b   1.000
_cell.length_c   1.000
_cell.angle_alpha   90.00
_cell.angle_beta   90.00
_cell.angle_gamma   90.00
#
_symmetry.space_group_name_H-M   'P 1'
#
loop_
_entity.id
_entity.type
_entity.pdbx_description
1 polymer ?
#
loop_
_entity_poly.entity_id
_entity_poly.type
_entity_poly.pdbx_seq_one_letter_code
_entity_poly.pdbx_strand_id
1 'polypeptide(L)'
;MKRTTICLMCLLFLNIFSCKNDETIEEPIATEEPVPEPVIPVNFEENFGNAITARFFGRVVDEENMPVQGASVIIGNTITTTDIFGVFSGNDTTAFEKFAYVTVTKEGYINGSRTVTPSDTEVNYIEITLLREDIVTTINSGEESLVSLPNGAEVTFDGDFIRESGSPYNGEVSVILKHLNPDDENMETMMPGMLFAQSASGEAVVLETYGMLAVELRSSSGEELQLAEGSSSQISMPISINTNNPPTIIPLWYFDEEEGYWKEEGQATLIGNKYVGDVTHFSFWNYDYPYPAINLCITLVDEDGNLLPNTNLDIYSQLLNSTGTYGYTNNLGVECGLVPKGEQLIVNVTTLNCESGPHIIGPFISDADITLTASSLNNNTISITGTFVNCDGENVTNGYIQLFIDGNSEIIPVTNGTISYTMPYCGDSMEYSLKGVNITNAQVTEVISGTFNGSDTLNLNTLSSCANFSDSDGDGIVDTFEDINGDNDLTNDDTDEDGIPNYLDADDDGDGTNTADENYDGDNDPTNDDTDGDGIPDYLDAVDVTIFDSEIISTGCDPIIFNIDEIASQYDNPNMTYAFYETEADANAETNVLTSTYEVPFLDFTEGDNIYVKVTNTISNASAIASVYLFFVYTTDSDNDGLTDCEEITGVDNPDTIVVATGTSDPNDMNDPIDFTDTDGDGLTDLEETTGIDNPLTDIAPNGTSDPNNSCDPIGLDLTDTDEDGLTDCEETTGIDDPNTQLSPPDDADGPTSDPNDSCDPIEISPLVDSDNDGLTDCEETTGNDNPNTVSVATGVSNPNDINDPVDFTDTDGDGLTDIEETTGVDNPVTPATPSGTSDPNDSCDPIVYSPLIDSDNDGLTDCEETTGNDNPNTVFIPPSISNPNDANDPYPQSAPVVSVTYSPTVNEDVGTTSVQISLSSPSTSPKYFEIYHTYQFADPYASYELDYFIYAGSITIPPGQTQAVIADVIIVNDTWAESNEPIEMQLFEKIPNIDGGLTSIFIQDTSITIIDDDSLDDLPMGAGTICYNGEFSLFDLSDMDAYFLNGNSGTVTYHSTVLDAVNNINPIGPLYQSHIEVSVRIAYADGSVEISQIWFTVAFPPTYSGNGTISSCDSLSGSSNDGVSTFDLTNVETDITINNMSNLQIMYYESQADADNETNPIATPTSYTNTVSGTQTIYARATNIENGCTNVFSFTISVDAGC
;
A
#
# COMPACT_ATOMS: atom_id res chain seq x y z
N MET A 1 -60.34 0.57 -72.53
CA MET A 1 -61.33 -0.45 -73.00
C MET A 1 -60.55 -1.54 -73.73
N LYS A 2 -60.95 -2.82 -73.59
CA LYS A 2 -60.86 -3.86 -74.65
C LYS A 2 -59.77 -3.65 -75.72
N ARG A 3 -58.79 -4.56 -75.75
CA ARG A 3 -58.05 -5.14 -76.91
C ARG A 3 -56.54 -5.21 -76.62
N THR A 4 -55.95 -6.33 -77.07
CA THR A 4 -54.55 -6.49 -77.53
C THR A 4 -53.39 -6.40 -76.51
N THR A 5 -52.62 -7.50 -76.46
CA THR A 5 -51.16 -7.55 -76.71
C THR A 5 -50.19 -7.67 -75.52
N ILE A 6 -49.66 -8.90 -75.40
CA ILE A 6 -48.25 -9.36 -75.23
C ILE A 6 -47.62 -9.47 -73.83
N CYS A 7 -47.15 -10.70 -73.60
CA CYS A 7 -46.26 -11.21 -72.56
C CYS A 7 -44.78 -10.76 -72.70
N LEU A 8 -44.08 -10.92 -71.58
CA LEU A 8 -42.79 -11.62 -71.42
C LEU A 8 -41.55 -10.75 -71.10
N MET A 9 -40.92 -11.15 -69.97
CA MET A 9 -39.49 -11.15 -69.62
C MET A 9 -38.74 -9.84 -69.27
N CYS A 10 -37.99 -9.96 -68.17
CA CYS A 10 -36.68 -9.38 -67.80
C CYS A 10 -36.45 -7.86 -67.86
N LEU A 11 -36.04 -7.30 -66.71
CA LEU A 11 -35.20 -6.09 -66.53
C LEU A 11 -34.49 -6.28 -65.17
N LEU A 12 -33.19 -6.11 -64.93
CA LEU A 12 -32.04 -5.43 -65.55
C LEU A 12 -32.20 -3.93 -65.85
N PHE A 13 -31.56 -3.16 -64.96
CA PHE A 13 -30.79 -1.92 -65.15
C PHE A 13 -31.48 -0.58 -65.44
N LEU A 14 -31.11 0.38 -64.59
CA LEU A 14 -30.57 1.72 -64.86
C LEU A 14 -31.38 2.75 -65.67
N ASN A 15 -31.31 3.98 -65.17
CA ASN A 15 -30.86 5.23 -65.83
C ASN A 15 -31.68 6.40 -65.27
N ILE A 16 -31.03 7.52 -64.90
CA ILE A 16 -30.96 8.73 -65.75
C ILE A 16 -29.69 9.55 -65.42
N PHE A 17 -29.06 10.01 -66.51
CA PHE A 17 -27.90 10.89 -66.71
C PHE A 17 -28.02 12.34 -66.20
N SER A 18 -26.86 13.00 -66.04
CA SER A 18 -26.63 14.39 -66.45
C SER A 18 -25.26 14.56 -67.14
N CYS A 19 -25.15 15.52 -68.08
CA CYS A 19 -24.10 15.64 -69.11
C CYS A 19 -23.24 16.93 -69.01
N LYS A 20 -21.92 16.78 -69.29
CA LYS A 20 -20.96 17.61 -70.08
C LYS A 20 -20.53 19.02 -69.58
N ASN A 21 -19.31 19.55 -69.77
CA ASN A 21 -18.14 19.38 -70.70
C ASN A 21 -16.89 19.98 -69.97
N ASP A 22 -15.59 19.87 -70.33
CA ASP A 22 -14.90 19.95 -71.64
C ASP A 22 -13.42 19.45 -71.54
N GLU A 23 -12.84 19.10 -72.68
CA GLU A 23 -11.51 18.49 -72.90
C GLU A 23 -10.30 19.44 -72.70
N THR A 24 -9.11 18.90 -72.35
CA THR A 24 -7.89 18.93 -73.21
C THR A 24 -6.71 18.20 -72.55
N ILE A 25 -5.90 17.54 -73.38
CA ILE A 25 -4.72 16.73 -73.07
C ILE A 25 -3.46 17.58 -73.25
N GLU A 26 -2.53 17.57 -72.28
CA GLU A 26 -1.08 17.74 -72.51
C GLU A 26 -0.28 16.69 -71.70
N GLU A 27 0.81 16.19 -72.29
CA GLU A 27 1.68 15.11 -71.81
C GLU A 27 2.55 15.51 -70.59
N PRO A 28 3.11 14.53 -69.83
CA PRO A 28 3.59 14.75 -68.46
C PRO A 28 5.03 15.29 -68.40
N ILE A 29 5.29 16.15 -67.41
CA ILE A 29 6.63 16.34 -66.82
C ILE A 29 6.63 15.51 -65.53
N ALA A 30 7.65 14.68 -65.37
CA ALA A 30 7.82 13.79 -64.23
C ALA A 30 7.94 14.61 -62.92
N THR A 31 6.99 14.40 -62.01
CA THR A 31 7.14 14.69 -60.59
C THR A 31 6.80 13.42 -59.82
N GLU A 32 7.61 13.16 -58.81
CA GLU A 32 7.70 11.94 -58.00
C GLU A 32 6.34 11.42 -57.52
N GLU A 33 6.21 10.10 -57.43
CA GLU A 33 5.00 9.45 -56.94
C GLU A 33 4.74 9.86 -55.49
N PRO A 34 3.51 10.27 -55.14
CA PRO A 34 3.14 10.38 -53.73
C PRO A 34 3.13 8.96 -53.14
N VAL A 35 3.78 8.83 -51.98
CA VAL A 35 3.67 7.66 -51.10
C VAL A 35 2.17 7.33 -50.96
N PRO A 36 1.73 6.08 -51.19
CA PRO A 36 0.32 5.74 -51.01
C PRO A 36 -0.03 5.91 -49.54
N GLU A 37 -1.08 6.68 -49.24
CA GLU A 37 -1.72 6.69 -47.93
C GLU A 37 -2.10 5.24 -47.55
N PRO A 38 -1.94 4.86 -46.27
CA PRO A 38 -2.25 3.51 -45.81
C PRO A 38 -3.71 3.20 -46.09
N VAL A 39 -3.93 2.04 -46.72
CA VAL A 39 -5.26 1.48 -46.94
C VAL A 39 -5.73 0.95 -45.60
N ILE A 40 -6.65 1.66 -44.93
CA ILE A 40 -7.38 1.15 -43.77
C ILE A 40 -8.09 -0.14 -44.19
N PRO A 41 -7.94 -1.28 -43.47
CA PRO A 41 -8.70 -2.49 -43.73
C PRO A 41 -10.19 -2.19 -43.66
N VAL A 42 -10.93 -2.63 -44.68
CA VAL A 42 -12.39 -2.52 -44.72
C VAL A 42 -12.91 -3.79 -44.02
N ASN A 43 -13.43 -3.65 -42.79
CA ASN A 43 -13.91 -4.66 -41.83
C ASN A 43 -12.86 -5.26 -40.87
N PHE A 44 -12.86 -4.78 -39.63
CA PHE A 44 -12.12 -5.35 -38.50
C PHE A 44 -12.57 -6.77 -38.18
N GLU A 45 -13.84 -7.07 -38.46
CA GLU A 45 -14.51 -8.34 -38.20
C GLU A 45 -13.98 -9.48 -39.08
N GLU A 46 -13.15 -9.21 -40.09
CA GLU A 46 -12.41 -10.25 -40.82
C GLU A 46 -11.47 -11.04 -39.88
N ASN A 47 -11.07 -10.47 -38.74
CA ASN A 47 -10.24 -11.14 -37.73
C ASN A 47 -10.99 -12.25 -36.98
N PHE A 48 -12.33 -12.27 -37.02
CA PHE A 48 -13.15 -13.20 -36.23
C PHE A 48 -13.26 -14.61 -36.84
N GLY A 49 -12.94 -14.77 -38.13
CA GLY A 49 -13.06 -16.04 -38.84
C GLY A 49 -14.49 -16.35 -39.34
N ASN A 50 -14.77 -17.61 -39.68
CA ASN A 50 -16.08 -17.99 -40.21
C ASN A 50 -17.12 -18.14 -39.10
N ALA A 51 -18.41 -18.06 -39.46
CA ALA A 51 -19.49 -18.38 -38.53
C ALA A 51 -19.54 -19.89 -38.23
N ILE A 52 -19.62 -20.23 -36.94
CA ILE A 52 -19.76 -21.58 -36.41
C ILE A 52 -21.04 -21.70 -35.56
N THR A 53 -21.37 -22.93 -35.16
CA THR A 53 -22.40 -23.20 -34.18
C THR A 53 -21.74 -23.90 -33.00
N ALA A 54 -21.87 -23.33 -31.81
CA ALA A 54 -21.18 -23.77 -30.60
C ALA A 54 -22.18 -23.86 -29.43
N ARG A 55 -21.77 -24.57 -28.37
CA ARG A 55 -22.53 -24.66 -27.11
C ARG A 55 -21.79 -23.85 -26.05
N PHE A 56 -22.54 -23.04 -25.32
CA PHE A 56 -22.05 -22.21 -24.22
C PHE A 56 -22.72 -22.62 -22.92
N PHE A 57 -21.96 -22.56 -21.84
CA PHE A 57 -22.40 -22.88 -20.49
C PHE A 57 -21.57 -22.05 -19.53
N GLY A 58 -22.15 -21.59 -18.43
CA GLY A 58 -21.40 -20.69 -17.57
C GLY A 58 -22.14 -20.29 -16.32
N ARG A 59 -21.44 -19.54 -15.47
CA ARG A 59 -21.95 -18.95 -14.24
C ARG A 59 -21.78 -17.43 -14.29
N VAL A 60 -22.71 -16.72 -13.66
CA VAL A 60 -22.63 -15.28 -13.42
C VAL A 60 -22.68 -15.08 -11.91
N VAL A 61 -21.74 -14.30 -11.41
CA VAL A 61 -21.61 -13.92 -9.99
C VAL A 61 -21.49 -12.42 -9.84
N ASP A 62 -21.53 -11.92 -8.62
CA ASP A 62 -21.14 -10.55 -8.26
C ASP A 62 -19.72 -10.51 -7.68
N GLU A 63 -19.32 -9.32 -7.23
CA GLU A 63 -17.98 -9.01 -6.69
C GLU A 63 -17.64 -9.87 -5.46
N GLU A 64 -18.66 -10.34 -4.74
CA GLU A 64 -18.57 -11.20 -3.56
C GLU A 64 -18.66 -12.70 -3.92
N ASN A 65 -18.60 -13.04 -5.22
CA ASN A 65 -18.73 -14.40 -5.77
C ASN A 65 -20.12 -15.05 -5.52
N MET A 66 -21.12 -14.24 -5.15
CA MET A 66 -22.49 -14.68 -4.93
C MET A 66 -23.22 -14.85 -6.27
N PRO A 67 -24.07 -15.87 -6.43
CA PRO A 67 -24.67 -16.17 -7.72
C PRO A 67 -25.75 -15.16 -8.13
N VAL A 68 -25.59 -14.50 -9.28
CA VAL A 68 -26.58 -13.52 -9.76
C VAL A 68 -27.74 -14.21 -10.47
N GLN A 69 -28.86 -14.36 -9.76
CA GLN A 69 -30.06 -14.98 -10.30
C GLN A 69 -30.82 -14.11 -11.32
N GLY A 70 -31.29 -14.74 -12.39
CA GLY A 70 -32.22 -14.13 -13.35
C GLY A 70 -31.59 -13.07 -14.27
N ALA A 71 -30.26 -12.96 -14.27
CA ALA A 71 -29.52 -12.13 -15.21
C ALA A 71 -29.78 -12.59 -16.65
N SER A 72 -30.03 -11.65 -17.55
CA SER A 72 -30.29 -11.93 -18.96
C SER A 72 -28.97 -12.07 -19.71
N VAL A 73 -28.69 -13.26 -20.22
CA VAL A 73 -27.47 -13.61 -20.96
C VAL A 73 -27.75 -13.70 -22.45
N ILE A 74 -27.02 -12.94 -23.26
CA ILE A 74 -27.14 -12.89 -24.72
C ILE A 74 -25.83 -13.40 -25.33
N ILE A 75 -25.95 -14.38 -26.23
CA ILE A 75 -24.81 -14.99 -26.93
C ILE A 75 -25.19 -15.10 -28.39
N GLY A 76 -24.58 -14.28 -29.25
CA GLY A 76 -24.93 -14.20 -30.66
C GLY A 76 -26.44 -13.96 -30.87
N ASN A 77 -27.17 -15.00 -31.31
CA ASN A 77 -28.62 -14.95 -31.51
C ASN A 77 -29.45 -15.63 -30.40
N THR A 78 -28.81 -16.15 -29.37
CA THR A 78 -29.42 -16.87 -28.25
C THR A 78 -29.61 -15.90 -27.09
N ILE A 79 -30.78 -15.94 -26.47
CA ILE A 79 -31.08 -15.21 -25.23
C ILE A 79 -31.51 -16.26 -24.21
N THR A 80 -30.85 -16.27 -23.06
CA THR A 80 -31.15 -17.14 -21.92
C THR A 80 -31.09 -16.32 -20.63
N THR A 81 -31.42 -16.93 -19.51
CA THR A 81 -31.28 -16.31 -18.19
C THR A 81 -30.50 -17.24 -17.28
N THR A 82 -29.84 -16.68 -16.27
CA THR A 82 -29.25 -17.46 -15.18
C THR A 82 -30.35 -18.07 -14.31
N ASP A 83 -30.07 -19.23 -13.74
CA ASP A 83 -30.91 -19.86 -12.73
C ASP A 83 -30.61 -19.31 -11.33
N ILE A 84 -31.12 -19.96 -10.29
CA ILE A 84 -30.90 -19.54 -8.89
C ILE A 84 -29.40 -19.53 -8.51
N PHE A 85 -28.57 -20.39 -9.12
CA PHE A 85 -27.13 -20.49 -8.81
C PHE A 85 -26.27 -19.66 -9.78
N GLY A 86 -26.86 -18.68 -10.47
CA GLY A 86 -26.15 -17.88 -11.46
C GLY A 86 -25.83 -18.64 -12.76
N VAL A 87 -26.31 -19.87 -12.95
CA VAL A 87 -25.89 -20.74 -14.05
C VAL A 87 -26.76 -20.55 -15.29
N PHE A 88 -26.13 -20.46 -16.46
CA PHE A 88 -26.82 -20.38 -17.75
C PHE A 88 -26.34 -21.44 -18.75
N SER A 89 -27.17 -21.70 -19.77
CA SER A 89 -26.78 -22.54 -20.90
C SER A 89 -27.36 -22.04 -22.23
N GLY A 90 -26.48 -21.89 -23.22
CA GLY A 90 -26.81 -21.61 -24.61
C GLY A 90 -26.50 -22.83 -25.50
N ASN A 91 -27.54 -23.45 -26.07
CA ASN A 91 -27.37 -24.57 -27.00
C ASN A 91 -27.49 -24.10 -28.45
N ASP A 92 -26.67 -24.68 -29.35
CA ASP A 92 -26.71 -24.43 -30.80
C ASP A 92 -26.62 -22.92 -31.17
N THR A 93 -25.75 -22.19 -30.46
CA THR A 93 -25.60 -20.74 -30.59
C THR A 93 -24.64 -20.38 -31.72
N THR A 94 -24.94 -19.29 -32.44
CA THR A 94 -24.08 -18.82 -33.56
C THR A 94 -22.97 -17.89 -33.04
N ALA A 95 -21.73 -18.19 -33.37
CA ALA A 95 -20.54 -17.39 -33.05
C ALA A 95 -19.53 -17.41 -34.21
N PHE A 96 -18.39 -16.73 -34.09
CA PHE A 96 -17.29 -16.84 -35.06
C PHE A 96 -16.16 -17.73 -34.54
N GLU A 97 -15.38 -18.34 -35.44
CA GLU A 97 -14.26 -19.26 -35.13
C GLU A 97 -13.24 -18.71 -34.13
N LYS A 98 -13.08 -17.39 -34.04
CA LYS A 98 -12.11 -16.70 -33.17
C LYS A 98 -12.73 -15.65 -32.26
N PHE A 99 -14.06 -15.55 -32.23
CA PHE A 99 -14.75 -14.49 -31.50
C PHE A 99 -16.20 -14.88 -31.19
N ALA A 100 -16.51 -15.02 -29.91
CA ALA A 100 -17.86 -15.10 -29.38
C ALA A 100 -18.05 -14.04 -28.31
N TYR A 101 -18.98 -13.12 -28.53
CA TYR A 101 -19.33 -12.08 -27.57
C TYR A 101 -20.56 -12.49 -26.77
N VAL A 102 -20.44 -12.45 -25.44
CA VAL A 102 -21.45 -12.79 -24.46
C VAL A 102 -21.71 -11.56 -23.60
N THR A 103 -22.97 -11.13 -23.50
CA THR A 103 -23.37 -10.03 -22.63
C THR A 103 -24.34 -10.49 -21.58
N VAL A 104 -24.25 -9.88 -20.40
CA VAL A 104 -25.09 -10.16 -19.24
C VAL A 104 -25.64 -8.85 -18.73
N THR A 105 -26.93 -8.83 -18.47
CA THR A 105 -27.64 -7.64 -17.99
C THR A 105 -28.53 -8.01 -16.82
N LYS A 106 -28.49 -7.23 -15.74
CA LYS A 106 -29.28 -7.38 -14.53
C LYS A 106 -29.47 -5.98 -13.95
N GLU A 107 -30.69 -5.66 -13.50
CA GLU A 107 -30.96 -4.38 -12.82
C GLU A 107 -30.17 -4.34 -11.50
N GLY A 108 -29.56 -3.19 -11.18
CA GLY A 108 -28.66 -3.04 -10.03
C GLY A 108 -27.18 -3.31 -10.33
N TYR A 109 -26.84 -3.78 -11.54
CA TYR A 109 -25.47 -4.10 -11.93
C TYR A 109 -25.08 -3.41 -13.24
N ILE A 110 -23.81 -3.05 -13.34
CA ILE A 110 -23.19 -2.63 -14.62
C ILE A 110 -23.25 -3.82 -15.58
N ASN A 111 -23.52 -3.56 -16.86
CA ASN A 111 -23.59 -4.61 -17.88
C ASN A 111 -22.25 -5.37 -17.96
N GLY A 112 -22.25 -6.65 -17.58
CA GLY A 112 -21.09 -7.53 -17.72
C GLY A 112 -20.99 -8.11 -19.12
N SER A 113 -19.77 -8.43 -19.55
CA SER A 113 -19.59 -9.11 -20.83
C SER A 113 -18.30 -9.92 -20.89
N ARG A 114 -18.27 -10.93 -21.77
CA ARG A 114 -17.10 -11.76 -22.03
C ARG A 114 -16.93 -12.01 -23.52
N THR A 115 -15.69 -12.02 -23.97
CA THR A 115 -15.33 -12.45 -25.32
C THR A 115 -14.40 -13.65 -25.23
N VAL A 116 -14.72 -14.72 -25.96
CA VAL A 116 -13.92 -15.96 -25.96
C VAL A 116 -13.64 -16.44 -27.38
N THR A 117 -12.64 -17.30 -27.54
CA THR A 117 -12.42 -18.07 -28.78
C THR A 117 -13.18 -19.40 -28.70
N PRO A 118 -14.32 -19.57 -29.39
CA PRO A 118 -15.19 -20.71 -29.15
C PRO A 118 -14.77 -21.97 -29.92
N SER A 119 -15.00 -23.13 -29.31
CA SER A 119 -15.01 -24.46 -29.93
C SER A 119 -16.40 -24.84 -30.44
N ASP A 120 -16.49 -25.37 -31.66
CA ASP A 120 -17.72 -25.93 -32.25
C ASP A 120 -17.94 -27.42 -31.96
N THR A 121 -16.98 -28.06 -31.29
CA THR A 121 -17.03 -29.49 -30.97
C THR A 121 -17.30 -29.78 -29.50
N GLU A 122 -17.08 -28.79 -28.63
CA GLU A 122 -17.14 -28.92 -27.18
C GLU A 122 -18.02 -27.85 -26.52
N VAL A 123 -18.16 -27.93 -25.19
CA VAL A 123 -18.85 -26.91 -24.40
C VAL A 123 -17.84 -25.81 -24.10
N ASN A 124 -18.22 -24.56 -24.38
CA ASN A 124 -17.45 -23.37 -24.02
C ASN A 124 -17.91 -22.90 -22.65
N TYR A 125 -17.03 -22.99 -21.65
CA TYR A 125 -17.29 -22.50 -20.30
C TYR A 125 -17.05 -20.99 -20.24
N ILE A 126 -17.91 -20.27 -19.53
CA ILE A 126 -17.84 -18.82 -19.37
C ILE A 126 -18.17 -18.47 -17.93
N GLU A 127 -17.37 -17.58 -17.35
CA GLU A 127 -17.64 -16.98 -16.06
C GLU A 127 -17.62 -15.46 -16.21
N ILE A 128 -18.57 -14.78 -15.58
CA ILE A 128 -18.70 -13.32 -15.63
C ILE A 128 -19.04 -12.84 -14.22
N THR A 129 -18.26 -11.90 -13.72
CA THR A 129 -18.55 -11.15 -12.50
C THR A 129 -19.24 -9.85 -12.88
N LEU A 130 -20.42 -9.59 -12.31
CA LEU A 130 -21.15 -8.35 -12.47
C LEU A 130 -20.78 -7.38 -11.36
N LEU A 131 -20.48 -6.14 -11.74
CA LEU A 131 -20.16 -5.08 -10.80
C LEU A 131 -21.44 -4.39 -10.34
N ARG A 132 -21.65 -4.24 -9.03
CA ARG A 132 -22.83 -3.57 -8.46
C ARG A 132 -22.86 -2.08 -8.85
N GLU A 133 -24.05 -1.50 -9.06
CA GLU A 133 -24.22 -0.07 -9.38
C GLU A 133 -24.22 0.82 -8.13
N ASP A 134 -23.16 0.73 -7.31
CA ASP A 134 -23.06 1.50 -6.08
C ASP A 134 -22.89 3.00 -6.38
N ILE A 135 -23.81 3.81 -5.84
CA ILE A 135 -23.77 5.25 -6.03
C ILE A 135 -22.69 5.84 -5.13
N VAL A 136 -21.54 6.15 -5.72
CA VAL A 136 -20.40 6.80 -5.05
C VAL A 136 -20.80 8.20 -4.55
N THR A 137 -21.45 8.99 -5.40
CA THR A 137 -21.93 10.33 -5.02
C THR A 137 -22.98 10.87 -5.99
N THR A 138 -23.57 12.02 -5.66
CA THR A 138 -24.48 12.76 -6.55
C THR A 138 -23.91 14.15 -6.85
N ILE A 139 -23.81 14.48 -8.13
CA ILE A 139 -23.35 15.79 -8.63
C ILE A 139 -24.47 16.56 -9.32
N ASN A 140 -24.26 17.85 -9.58
CA ASN A 140 -25.25 18.70 -10.27
C ASN A 140 -24.82 19.02 -11.70
N SER A 141 -25.76 18.93 -12.64
CA SER A 141 -25.55 19.41 -14.01
C SER A 141 -25.23 20.91 -14.04
N GLY A 142 -24.29 21.31 -14.89
CA GLY A 142 -23.88 22.70 -15.11
C GLY A 142 -22.79 23.22 -14.17
N GLU A 143 -22.22 22.35 -13.33
CA GLU A 143 -21.12 22.66 -12.42
C GLU A 143 -19.97 21.66 -12.62
N GLU A 144 -18.73 22.14 -12.60
CA GLU A 144 -17.55 21.27 -12.58
C GLU A 144 -17.49 20.53 -11.24
N SER A 145 -17.21 19.23 -11.29
CA SER A 145 -17.16 18.37 -10.09
C SER A 145 -16.02 17.36 -10.21
N LEU A 146 -15.32 17.10 -9.10
CA LEU A 146 -14.32 16.03 -8.97
C LEU A 146 -14.91 14.94 -8.08
N VAL A 147 -14.87 13.70 -8.53
CA VAL A 147 -15.27 12.52 -7.76
C VAL A 147 -14.05 11.60 -7.63
N SER A 148 -13.80 11.10 -6.44
CA SER A 148 -12.61 10.30 -6.11
C SER A 148 -13.03 9.05 -5.35
N LEU A 149 -12.35 7.93 -5.62
CA LEU A 149 -12.45 6.69 -4.87
C LEU A 149 -11.32 6.60 -3.82
N PRO A 150 -11.50 5.86 -2.71
CA PRO A 150 -10.47 5.67 -1.68
C PRO A 150 -9.16 5.07 -2.23
N ASN A 151 -9.27 4.22 -3.26
CA ASN A 151 -8.11 3.62 -3.95
C ASN A 151 -7.32 4.63 -4.81
N GLY A 152 -7.76 5.89 -4.91
CA GLY A 152 -7.07 6.94 -5.62
C GLY A 152 -7.49 7.11 -7.09
N ALA A 153 -8.48 6.36 -7.60
CA ALA A 153 -9.07 6.67 -8.91
C ALA A 153 -9.95 7.93 -8.84
N GLU A 154 -9.93 8.75 -9.89
CA GLU A 154 -10.55 10.08 -9.92
C GLU A 154 -11.19 10.39 -11.28
N VAL A 155 -12.33 11.09 -11.27
CA VAL A 155 -13.01 11.58 -12.48
C VAL A 155 -13.42 13.04 -12.30
N THR A 156 -13.05 13.89 -13.27
CA THR A 156 -13.45 15.31 -13.33
C THR A 156 -14.53 15.54 -14.38
N PHE A 157 -15.71 15.94 -13.94
CA PHE A 157 -16.86 16.26 -14.78
C PHE A 157 -16.94 17.76 -15.06
N ASP A 158 -17.26 18.13 -16.31
CA ASP A 158 -17.48 19.52 -16.73
C ASP A 158 -18.91 20.02 -16.46
N GLY A 159 -19.81 19.11 -16.08
CA GLY A 159 -21.22 19.38 -15.76
C GLY A 159 -22.19 19.30 -16.95
N ASP A 160 -21.71 19.05 -18.18
CA ASP A 160 -22.54 19.00 -19.38
C ASP A 160 -22.95 17.56 -19.72
N PHE A 161 -24.17 17.19 -19.35
CA PHE A 161 -24.71 15.83 -19.53
C PHE A 161 -25.85 15.76 -20.55
N ILE A 162 -25.98 14.62 -21.21
CA ILE A 162 -27.08 14.28 -22.13
C ILE A 162 -27.76 12.98 -21.70
N ARG A 163 -29.03 12.85 -22.07
CA ARG A 163 -29.78 11.59 -21.98
C ARG A 163 -29.41 10.66 -23.14
N GLU A 164 -29.74 9.38 -23.03
CA GLU A 164 -29.64 8.38 -24.12
C GLU A 164 -30.28 8.89 -25.43
N SER A 165 -31.38 9.66 -25.34
CA SER A 165 -32.02 10.29 -26.51
C SER A 165 -31.20 11.37 -27.23
N GLY A 166 -30.02 11.74 -26.71
CA GLY A 166 -29.17 12.84 -27.16
C GLY A 166 -29.66 14.24 -26.76
N SER A 167 -30.62 14.33 -25.83
CA SER A 167 -31.14 15.62 -25.35
C SER A 167 -30.42 16.08 -24.07
N PRO A 168 -30.15 17.40 -23.89
CA PRO A 168 -29.47 17.90 -22.70
C PRO A 168 -30.19 17.53 -21.40
N TYR A 169 -29.43 17.07 -20.43
CA TYR A 169 -29.89 16.79 -19.08
C TYR A 169 -29.65 18.01 -18.17
N ASN A 170 -30.60 18.28 -17.27
CA ASN A 170 -30.45 19.29 -16.24
C ASN A 170 -31.08 18.73 -14.95
N GLY A 171 -30.29 18.52 -13.91
CA GLY A 171 -30.69 17.88 -12.67
C GLY A 171 -29.52 17.28 -11.90
N GLU A 172 -29.85 16.53 -10.86
CA GLU A 172 -28.92 15.70 -10.10
C GLU A 172 -28.53 14.45 -10.91
N VAL A 173 -27.24 14.12 -10.87
CA VAL A 173 -26.62 12.99 -11.55
C VAL A 173 -25.97 12.11 -10.50
N SER A 174 -26.48 10.90 -10.33
CA SER A 174 -25.83 9.85 -9.55
C SER A 174 -24.64 9.32 -10.35
N VAL A 175 -23.48 9.26 -9.70
CA VAL A 175 -22.21 8.81 -10.29
C VAL A 175 -21.85 7.47 -9.66
N ILE A 176 -21.64 6.48 -10.51
CA ILE A 176 -21.13 5.15 -10.18
C ILE A 176 -19.74 5.05 -10.79
N LEU A 177 -18.73 4.68 -9.99
CA LEU A 177 -17.34 4.47 -10.42
C LEU A 177 -16.85 3.12 -9.93
N LYS A 178 -16.33 2.29 -10.85
CA LYS A 178 -15.66 1.03 -10.51
C LYS A 178 -14.28 1.01 -11.13
N HIS A 179 -13.25 0.98 -10.29
CA HIS A 179 -11.85 0.87 -10.72
C HIS A 179 -11.41 -0.58 -10.57
N LEU A 180 -10.97 -1.20 -11.66
CA LEU A 180 -10.47 -2.58 -11.64
C LEU A 180 -8.95 -2.56 -11.66
N ASN A 181 -8.36 -3.07 -10.57
CA ASN A 181 -6.92 -3.16 -10.39
C ASN A 181 -6.37 -4.41 -11.11
N PRO A 182 -5.34 -4.29 -11.97
CA PRO A 182 -4.71 -5.45 -12.61
C PRO A 182 -4.12 -6.49 -11.64
N ASP A 183 -3.87 -6.11 -10.38
CA ASP A 183 -3.38 -7.02 -9.34
C ASP A 183 -4.50 -7.84 -8.66
N ASP A 184 -5.77 -7.56 -8.96
CA ASP A 184 -6.91 -8.28 -8.40
C ASP A 184 -7.01 -9.71 -8.98
N GLU A 185 -7.14 -10.72 -8.13
CA GLU A 185 -7.24 -12.12 -8.56
C GLU A 185 -8.49 -12.41 -9.42
N ASN A 186 -9.54 -11.61 -9.25
CA ASN A 186 -10.81 -11.70 -9.98
C ASN A 186 -10.89 -10.69 -11.15
N MET A 187 -9.82 -9.92 -11.41
CA MET A 187 -9.76 -8.92 -12.49
C MET A 187 -10.30 -9.47 -13.82
N GLU A 188 -9.96 -10.71 -14.13
CA GLU A 188 -10.25 -11.31 -15.42
C GLU A 188 -11.74 -11.61 -15.63
N THR A 189 -12.48 -11.97 -14.58
CA THR A 189 -13.92 -12.24 -14.64
C THR A 189 -14.76 -10.96 -14.55
N MET A 190 -14.21 -9.90 -13.96
CA MET A 190 -14.82 -8.56 -13.88
C MET A 190 -14.67 -7.74 -15.16
N MET A 191 -13.54 -7.85 -15.87
CA MET A 191 -13.29 -7.03 -17.06
C MET A 191 -14.23 -7.36 -18.23
N PRO A 192 -14.67 -6.36 -19.01
CA PRO A 192 -15.55 -6.61 -20.15
C PRO A 192 -14.79 -7.24 -21.33
N GLY A 193 -15.46 -8.17 -22.00
CA GLY A 193 -14.97 -8.77 -23.24
C GLY A 193 -13.70 -9.60 -23.04
N MET A 194 -12.67 -9.26 -23.81
CA MET A 194 -11.30 -9.77 -23.67
C MET A 194 -10.35 -8.64 -24.06
N LEU A 195 -9.07 -8.72 -23.70
CA LEU A 195 -8.02 -7.75 -24.07
C LEU A 195 -7.64 -7.83 -25.57
N PHE A 196 -8.63 -7.78 -26.45
CA PHE A 196 -8.51 -7.73 -27.91
C PHE A 196 -9.10 -6.43 -28.43
N ALA A 197 -8.34 -5.72 -29.25
CA ALA A 197 -8.65 -4.35 -29.61
C ALA A 197 -8.40 -4.00 -31.07
N GLN A 198 -9.06 -2.94 -31.49
CA GLN A 198 -8.83 -2.24 -32.73
C GLN A 198 -8.01 -0.98 -32.46
N SER A 199 -6.78 -0.93 -32.98
CA SER A 199 -5.94 0.26 -32.91
C SER A 199 -6.51 1.43 -33.72
N ALA A 200 -5.98 2.64 -33.53
CA ALA A 200 -6.38 3.83 -34.28
C ALA A 200 -6.14 3.71 -35.80
N SER A 201 -5.24 2.82 -36.23
CA SER A 201 -5.00 2.50 -37.65
C SER A 201 -5.94 1.42 -38.21
N GLY A 202 -6.79 0.82 -37.35
CA GLY A 202 -7.70 -0.27 -37.67
C GLY A 202 -7.05 -1.66 -37.62
N GLU A 203 -5.88 -1.81 -37.01
CA GLU A 203 -5.18 -3.08 -36.86
C GLU A 203 -5.66 -3.83 -35.60
N ALA A 204 -5.66 -5.16 -35.66
CA ALA A 204 -5.97 -6.02 -34.52
C ALA A 204 -4.74 -6.16 -33.61
N VAL A 205 -4.93 -5.83 -32.34
CA VAL A 205 -3.91 -5.93 -31.28
C VAL A 205 -4.51 -6.66 -30.08
N VAL A 206 -3.64 -7.29 -29.28
CA VAL A 206 -3.97 -7.68 -27.92
C VAL A 206 -3.42 -6.63 -26.97
N LEU A 207 -4.08 -6.44 -25.85
CA LEU A 207 -3.75 -5.40 -24.90
C LEU A 207 -3.13 -5.99 -23.63
N GLU A 208 -2.29 -5.21 -22.99
CA GLU A 208 -1.79 -5.41 -21.64
C GLU A 208 -2.36 -4.28 -20.77
N THR A 209 -3.06 -4.62 -19.69
CA THR A 209 -3.75 -3.63 -18.87
C THR A 209 -2.90 -3.08 -17.73
N TYR A 210 -2.94 -1.75 -17.58
CA TYR A 210 -2.35 -1.03 -16.44
C TYR A 210 -3.42 -0.43 -15.52
N GLY A 211 -4.70 -0.73 -15.77
CA GLY A 211 -5.84 -0.31 -14.95
C GLY A 211 -7.06 0.07 -15.79
N MET A 212 -8.23 -0.38 -15.32
CA MET A 212 -9.52 -0.09 -15.95
C MET A 212 -10.43 0.76 -15.03
N LEU A 213 -11.28 1.57 -15.65
CA LEU A 213 -12.31 2.34 -14.96
C LEU A 213 -13.63 2.26 -15.73
N ALA A 214 -14.67 1.82 -15.04
CA ALA A 214 -16.05 2.01 -15.47
C ALA A 214 -16.62 3.28 -14.84
N VAL A 215 -17.30 4.08 -15.65
CA VAL A 215 -18.01 5.28 -15.21
C VAL A 215 -19.44 5.20 -15.71
N GLU A 216 -20.39 5.09 -14.78
CA GLU A 216 -21.82 5.01 -15.07
C GLU A 216 -22.54 6.21 -14.47
N LEU A 217 -23.43 6.83 -15.26
CA LEU A 217 -24.16 8.03 -14.83
C LEU A 217 -25.67 7.77 -14.89
N ARG A 218 -26.36 7.98 -13.78
CA ARG A 218 -27.82 7.81 -13.67
C ARG A 218 -28.48 9.14 -13.31
N SER A 219 -29.63 9.42 -13.91
CA SER A 219 -30.51 10.50 -13.46
C SER A 219 -31.26 10.10 -12.18
N SER A 220 -31.83 11.08 -11.47
CA SER A 220 -32.80 10.83 -10.36
C SER A 220 -33.99 9.92 -10.69
N SER A 221 -34.24 9.58 -11.96
CA SER A 221 -35.26 8.61 -12.38
C SER A 221 -34.69 7.27 -12.86
N GLY A 222 -33.38 7.03 -12.70
CA GLY A 222 -32.67 5.84 -13.16
C GLY A 222 -32.35 5.81 -14.66
N GLU A 223 -32.67 6.86 -15.43
CA GLU A 223 -32.28 6.94 -16.85
C GLU A 223 -30.77 7.17 -16.96
N GLU A 224 -30.10 6.39 -17.82
CA GLU A 224 -28.68 6.52 -18.15
C GLU A 224 -28.36 7.86 -18.83
N LEU A 225 -27.21 8.42 -18.44
CA LEU A 225 -26.69 9.69 -18.91
C LEU A 225 -25.29 9.52 -19.50
N GLN A 226 -24.91 10.45 -20.37
CA GLN A 226 -23.60 10.48 -21.03
C GLN A 226 -23.05 11.91 -21.06
N LEU A 227 -21.77 12.07 -21.39
CA LEU A 227 -21.17 13.39 -21.66
C LEU A 227 -21.81 14.03 -22.90
N ALA A 228 -22.00 15.35 -22.86
CA ALA A 228 -22.52 16.07 -24.00
C ALA A 228 -21.56 16.01 -25.21
N GLU A 229 -22.12 16.06 -26.43
CA GLU A 229 -21.31 16.04 -27.64
C GLU A 229 -20.31 17.22 -27.66
N GLY A 230 -19.01 16.89 -27.65
CA GLY A 230 -17.91 17.87 -27.64
C GLY A 230 -17.43 18.28 -26.26
N SER A 231 -18.01 17.75 -25.19
CA SER A 231 -17.46 17.78 -23.82
C SER A 231 -16.37 16.74 -23.65
N SER A 232 -15.53 16.92 -22.63
CA SER A 232 -14.51 15.96 -22.23
C SER A 232 -14.41 15.88 -20.72
N SER A 233 -14.18 14.69 -20.20
CA SER A 233 -13.91 14.42 -18.79
C SER A 233 -12.46 14.00 -18.64
N GLN A 234 -11.81 14.35 -17.53
CA GLN A 234 -10.50 13.80 -17.19
C GLN A 234 -10.71 12.60 -16.27
N ILE A 235 -10.08 11.47 -16.60
CA ILE A 235 -10.02 10.27 -15.76
C ILE A 235 -8.58 10.08 -15.27
N SER A 236 -8.45 9.62 -14.04
CA SER A 236 -7.17 9.23 -13.46
C SER A 236 -7.30 7.93 -12.67
N MET A 237 -6.35 7.01 -12.83
CA MET A 237 -6.29 5.77 -12.06
C MET A 237 -4.86 5.52 -11.56
N PRO A 238 -4.69 4.96 -10.35
CA PRO A 238 -3.39 4.50 -9.87
C PRO A 238 -2.85 3.35 -10.72
N ILE A 239 -1.52 3.25 -10.82
CA ILE A 239 -0.86 2.07 -11.38
C ILE A 239 -0.82 0.95 -10.33
N SER A 240 -0.88 -0.30 -10.78
CA SER A 240 -0.72 -1.48 -9.92
C SER A 240 0.63 -1.45 -9.18
N ILE A 241 0.65 -1.96 -7.95
CA ILE A 241 1.88 -1.97 -7.12
C ILE A 241 2.95 -2.87 -7.71
N ASN A 242 2.53 -3.90 -8.46
CA ASN A 242 3.44 -4.82 -9.08
C ASN A 242 3.96 -4.30 -10.42
N THR A 243 3.49 -3.16 -10.94
CA THR A 243 3.87 -2.66 -12.27
C THR A 243 5.36 -2.27 -12.36
N ASN A 244 6.11 -2.90 -13.25
CA ASN A 244 7.53 -2.60 -13.50
C ASN A 244 7.72 -1.69 -14.72
N ASN A 245 8.43 -0.57 -14.55
CA ASN A 245 8.78 0.37 -15.63
C ASN A 245 7.58 0.87 -16.48
N PRO A 246 6.53 1.47 -15.87
CA PRO A 246 5.37 1.95 -16.60
C PRO A 246 5.74 3.00 -17.66
N PRO A 247 5.21 2.91 -18.89
CA PRO A 247 5.43 3.93 -19.93
C PRO A 247 4.99 5.33 -19.49
N THR A 248 5.75 6.38 -19.81
CA THR A 248 5.35 7.76 -19.47
C THR A 248 4.09 8.23 -20.21
N ILE A 249 3.81 7.64 -21.38
CA ILE A 249 2.62 7.90 -22.19
C ILE A 249 2.09 6.55 -22.66
N ILE A 250 0.79 6.33 -22.54
CA ILE A 250 0.10 5.09 -22.92
C ILE A 250 -1.17 5.41 -23.71
N PRO A 251 -1.54 4.61 -24.74
CA PRO A 251 -2.82 4.78 -25.43
C PRO A 251 -4.00 4.52 -24.49
N LEU A 252 -5.10 5.21 -24.74
CA LEU A 252 -6.37 5.01 -24.07
C LEU A 252 -7.29 4.14 -24.93
N TRP A 253 -8.04 3.24 -24.28
CA TRP A 253 -8.93 2.31 -24.94
C TRP A 253 -10.29 2.34 -24.29
N TYR A 254 -11.34 2.47 -25.07
CA TYR A 254 -12.70 2.28 -24.57
C TYR A 254 -13.26 0.94 -25.04
N PHE A 255 -14.07 0.31 -24.20
CA PHE A 255 -14.81 -0.88 -24.59
C PHE A 255 -16.06 -0.48 -25.38
N ASP A 256 -16.23 -1.03 -26.58
CA ASP A 256 -17.45 -0.88 -27.38
C ASP A 256 -18.44 -1.99 -27.03
N GLU A 257 -19.44 -1.67 -26.22
CA GLU A 257 -20.42 -2.64 -25.72
C GLU A 257 -21.34 -3.23 -26.80
N GLU A 258 -21.50 -2.58 -27.96
CA GLU A 258 -22.28 -3.13 -29.08
C GLU A 258 -21.47 -4.18 -29.84
N GLU A 259 -20.18 -3.93 -30.01
CA GLU A 259 -19.28 -4.73 -30.85
C GLU A 259 -18.47 -5.78 -30.07
N GLY A 260 -18.25 -5.58 -28.77
CA GLY A 260 -17.61 -6.53 -27.85
C GLY A 260 -16.07 -6.55 -27.88
N TYR A 261 -15.44 -5.47 -28.35
CA TYR A 261 -13.98 -5.31 -28.38
C TYR A 261 -13.55 -3.87 -28.08
N TRP A 262 -12.31 -3.71 -27.63
CA TRP A 262 -11.74 -2.42 -27.28
C TRP A 262 -11.36 -1.59 -28.51
N LYS A 263 -11.46 -0.27 -28.42
CA LYS A 263 -11.10 0.68 -29.49
C LYS A 263 -10.18 1.77 -28.93
N GLU A 264 -9.10 2.03 -29.66
CA GLU A 264 -8.13 3.07 -29.29
C GLU A 264 -8.76 4.46 -29.47
N GLU A 265 -8.78 5.27 -28.41
CA GLU A 265 -9.16 6.68 -28.45
C GLU A 265 -8.36 7.48 -27.41
N GLY A 266 -7.49 8.38 -27.88
CA GLY A 266 -6.74 9.27 -26.98
C GLY A 266 -5.49 8.62 -26.39
N GLN A 267 -4.97 9.23 -25.33
CA GLN A 267 -3.77 8.79 -24.63
C GLN A 267 -3.79 9.32 -23.19
N ALA A 268 -3.04 8.67 -22.30
CA ALA A 268 -2.84 9.09 -20.93
C ALA A 268 -1.35 9.32 -20.65
N THR A 269 -1.08 10.20 -19.69
CA THR A 269 0.27 10.54 -19.24
C THR A 269 0.45 10.08 -17.80
N LEU A 270 1.61 9.49 -17.48
CA LEU A 270 1.97 9.13 -16.12
C LEU A 270 2.32 10.40 -15.31
N ILE A 271 1.58 10.65 -14.23
CA ILE A 271 1.80 11.75 -13.30
C ILE A 271 1.85 11.17 -11.89
N GLY A 272 3.05 11.18 -11.29
CA GLY A 272 3.27 10.47 -10.02
C GLY A 272 3.11 8.96 -10.22
N ASN A 273 2.19 8.36 -9.47
CA ASN A 273 1.80 6.95 -9.57
C ASN A 273 0.44 6.74 -10.27
N LYS A 274 -0.05 7.74 -11.02
CA LYS A 274 -1.35 7.64 -11.71
C LYS A 274 -1.22 7.92 -13.20
N TYR A 275 -1.97 7.21 -14.02
CA TYR A 275 -2.24 7.65 -15.38
C TYR A 275 -3.36 8.69 -15.38
N VAL A 276 -3.21 9.73 -16.20
CA VAL A 276 -4.18 10.81 -16.35
C VAL A 276 -4.45 11.03 -17.83
N GLY A 277 -5.71 10.97 -18.25
CA GLY A 277 -6.12 11.16 -19.64
C GLY A 277 -7.52 11.76 -19.80
N ASP A 278 -7.78 12.36 -20.96
CA ASP A 278 -9.07 12.97 -21.29
C ASP A 278 -9.92 12.01 -22.15
N VAL A 279 -11.20 11.86 -21.79
CA VAL A 279 -12.18 11.00 -22.46
C VAL A 279 -13.38 11.82 -22.95
N THR A 280 -14.01 11.39 -24.05
CA THR A 280 -15.11 12.14 -24.68
C THR A 280 -16.50 11.52 -24.49
N HIS A 281 -16.55 10.32 -23.92
CA HIS A 281 -17.75 9.60 -23.54
C HIS A 281 -17.40 8.63 -22.39
N PHE A 282 -18.40 8.06 -21.74
CA PHE A 282 -18.20 7.03 -20.73
C PHE A 282 -18.60 5.64 -21.25
N SER A 283 -17.76 4.68 -20.89
CA SER A 283 -17.94 3.23 -20.93
C SER A 283 -16.82 2.68 -20.03
N PHE A 284 -16.44 1.41 -20.16
CA PHE A 284 -15.16 0.97 -19.63
C PHE A 284 -14.01 1.62 -20.40
N TRP A 285 -13.12 2.28 -19.67
CA TRP A 285 -11.87 2.83 -20.17
C TRP A 285 -10.68 2.10 -19.58
N ASN A 286 -9.62 1.98 -20.36
CA ASN A 286 -8.45 1.19 -20.00
C ASN A 286 -7.15 1.85 -20.51
N TYR A 287 -6.09 1.79 -19.70
CA TYR A 287 -4.76 2.28 -20.06
C TYR A 287 -3.87 1.10 -20.47
N ASP A 288 -3.75 0.85 -21.76
CA ASP A 288 -3.14 -0.40 -22.21
C ASP A 288 -2.02 -0.22 -23.20
N TYR A 289 -1.02 -1.09 -23.06
CA TYR A 289 0.04 -1.22 -24.03
C TYR A 289 -0.35 -2.25 -25.12
N PRO A 290 -0.38 -1.87 -26.42
CA PRO A 290 -0.81 -2.76 -27.47
C PRO A 290 0.33 -3.64 -28.02
N TYR A 291 0.03 -4.94 -28.19
CA TYR A 291 0.90 -5.91 -28.88
C TYR A 291 0.21 -6.49 -30.12
N PRO A 292 0.94 -6.80 -31.20
CA PRO A 292 0.36 -7.56 -32.31
C PRO A 292 -0.09 -8.96 -31.83
N ALA A 293 -1.24 -9.43 -32.30
CA ALA A 293 -1.83 -10.71 -31.86
C ALA A 293 -1.42 -11.92 -32.74
N ILE A 294 -1.32 -13.10 -32.13
CA ILE A 294 -1.34 -14.42 -32.82
C ILE A 294 -2.26 -15.40 -32.06
N ASN A 295 -2.77 -16.42 -32.73
CA ASN A 295 -3.56 -17.48 -32.08
C ASN A 295 -2.67 -18.63 -31.60
N LEU A 296 -2.71 -18.96 -30.32
CA LEU A 296 -1.95 -20.05 -29.71
C LEU A 296 -2.92 -21.11 -29.17
N CYS A 297 -2.72 -22.37 -29.55
CA CYS A 297 -3.41 -23.52 -28.97
C CYS A 297 -2.43 -24.41 -28.21
N ILE A 298 -2.72 -24.70 -26.94
CA ILE A 298 -1.91 -25.54 -26.05
C ILE A 298 -2.64 -26.86 -25.82
N THR A 299 -2.00 -27.98 -26.17
CA THR A 299 -2.42 -29.33 -25.75
C THR A 299 -1.66 -29.72 -24.48
N LEU A 300 -2.35 -29.88 -23.36
CA LEU A 300 -1.77 -30.23 -22.07
C LEU A 300 -1.72 -31.75 -21.86
N VAL A 301 -0.55 -32.24 -21.45
CA VAL A 301 -0.33 -33.65 -21.10
C VAL A 301 0.45 -33.82 -19.80
N ASP A 302 0.28 -34.97 -19.15
CA ASP A 302 1.14 -35.39 -18.02
C ASP A 302 2.50 -35.94 -18.50
N GLU A 303 3.37 -36.34 -17.56
CA GLU A 303 4.68 -36.93 -17.85
C GLU A 303 4.61 -38.24 -18.67
N ASP A 304 3.50 -38.98 -18.56
CA ASP A 304 3.23 -40.22 -19.29
C ASP A 304 2.61 -39.98 -20.69
N GLY A 305 2.26 -38.72 -21.01
CA GLY A 305 1.63 -38.30 -22.25
C GLY A 305 0.11 -38.49 -22.29
N ASN A 306 -0.56 -38.67 -21.15
CA ASN A 306 -2.01 -38.66 -21.07
C ASN A 306 -2.53 -37.22 -21.11
N LEU A 307 -3.71 -37.02 -21.71
CA LEU A 307 -4.35 -35.71 -21.80
C LEU A 307 -4.85 -35.27 -20.42
N LEU A 308 -4.73 -33.97 -20.15
CA LEU A 308 -5.24 -33.33 -18.93
C LEU A 308 -6.44 -32.42 -19.31
N PRO A 309 -7.68 -32.96 -19.31
CA PRO A 309 -8.88 -32.21 -19.60
C PRO A 309 -9.39 -31.43 -18.38
N ASN A 310 -10.19 -30.39 -18.61
CA ASN A 310 -10.78 -29.50 -17.60
C ASN A 310 -9.74 -28.99 -16.59
N THR A 311 -8.57 -28.60 -17.09
CA THR A 311 -7.43 -28.11 -16.31
C THR A 311 -7.24 -26.62 -16.58
N ASN A 312 -7.08 -25.82 -15.54
CA ASN A 312 -6.89 -24.39 -15.67
C ASN A 312 -5.49 -24.07 -16.23
N LEU A 313 -5.44 -23.13 -17.17
CA LEU A 313 -4.23 -22.58 -17.77
C LEU A 313 -4.30 -21.07 -17.67
N ASP A 314 -3.36 -20.47 -16.95
CA ASP A 314 -3.14 -19.03 -16.94
C ASP A 314 -1.87 -18.73 -17.77
N ILE A 315 -2.00 -17.82 -18.75
CA ILE A 315 -0.98 -17.52 -19.76
C ILE A 315 -0.72 -16.02 -19.81
N TYR A 316 0.42 -15.58 -19.29
CA TYR A 316 0.86 -14.18 -19.33
C TYR A 316 2.25 -14.05 -19.94
N SER A 317 2.71 -12.83 -20.23
CA SER A 317 4.06 -12.59 -20.75
C SER A 317 5.01 -12.17 -19.62
N GLN A 318 6.30 -12.54 -19.74
CA GLN A 318 7.34 -12.28 -18.72
C GLN A 318 7.59 -10.80 -18.45
N LEU A 319 7.20 -9.93 -19.39
CA LEU A 319 7.32 -8.49 -19.26
C LEU A 319 6.12 -7.86 -18.53
N LEU A 320 5.02 -8.60 -18.33
CA LEU A 320 3.68 -8.04 -18.10
C LEU A 320 3.06 -8.38 -16.72
N ASN A 321 3.90 -8.60 -15.69
CA ASN A 321 3.50 -8.71 -14.28
C ASN A 321 2.03 -9.14 -14.05
N SER A 322 1.76 -10.43 -14.30
CA SER A 322 0.49 -11.13 -14.05
C SER A 322 -0.75 -10.78 -14.89
N THR A 323 -0.70 -9.91 -15.90
CA THR A 323 -1.87 -9.72 -16.81
C THR A 323 -1.78 -10.67 -18.02
N GLY A 324 -2.78 -11.55 -18.17
CA GLY A 324 -2.73 -12.68 -19.10
C GLY A 324 -4.07 -13.05 -19.76
N THR A 325 -4.04 -14.16 -20.49
CA THR A 325 -5.24 -14.88 -20.92
C THR A 325 -5.27 -16.19 -20.17
N TYR A 326 -6.44 -16.57 -19.65
CA TYR A 326 -6.63 -17.89 -19.07
C TYR A 326 -7.65 -18.72 -19.85
N GLY A 327 -7.75 -20.00 -19.52
CA GLY A 327 -8.78 -20.88 -20.02
C GLY A 327 -8.67 -22.29 -19.46
N TYR A 328 -9.73 -23.07 -19.65
CA TYR A 328 -9.79 -24.46 -19.21
C TYR A 328 -9.61 -25.40 -20.39
N THR A 329 -8.66 -26.31 -20.28
CA THR A 329 -8.48 -27.33 -21.32
C THR A 329 -9.75 -28.12 -21.54
N ASN A 330 -10.08 -28.36 -22.81
CA ASN A 330 -11.27 -29.12 -23.17
C ASN A 330 -11.09 -30.64 -22.95
N ASN A 331 -12.05 -31.48 -23.35
CA ASN A 331 -11.97 -32.95 -23.17
C ASN A 331 -10.83 -33.61 -23.97
N LEU A 332 -10.22 -32.87 -24.91
CA LEU A 332 -9.03 -33.27 -25.64
C LEU A 332 -7.74 -32.70 -25.02
N GLY A 333 -7.83 -32.03 -23.86
CA GLY A 333 -6.72 -31.37 -23.19
C GLY A 333 -6.24 -30.12 -23.93
N VAL A 334 -7.07 -29.48 -24.76
CA VAL A 334 -6.67 -28.33 -25.59
C VAL A 334 -7.35 -27.05 -25.11
N GLU A 335 -6.57 -25.97 -25.02
CA GLU A 335 -7.05 -24.60 -24.82
C GLU A 335 -6.47 -23.68 -25.91
N CYS A 336 -7.22 -22.68 -26.37
CA CYS A 336 -6.82 -21.80 -27.47
C CYS A 336 -7.17 -20.33 -27.18
N GLY A 337 -6.17 -19.45 -27.29
CA GLY A 337 -6.36 -18.01 -27.05
C GLY A 337 -5.51 -17.13 -27.97
N LEU A 338 -5.81 -15.83 -27.96
CA LEU A 338 -4.98 -14.81 -28.60
C LEU A 338 -3.89 -14.36 -27.62
N VAL A 339 -2.64 -14.33 -28.08
CA VAL A 339 -1.47 -13.97 -27.26
C VAL A 339 -0.55 -12.97 -27.98
N PRO A 340 0.31 -12.24 -27.23
CA PRO A 340 1.28 -11.32 -27.81
C PRO A 340 2.27 -11.99 -28.76
N LYS A 341 2.42 -11.42 -29.96
CA LYS A 341 3.35 -11.89 -30.98
C LYS A 341 4.78 -11.49 -30.64
N GLY A 342 5.67 -12.47 -30.63
CA GLY A 342 7.11 -12.27 -30.49
C GLY A 342 7.60 -12.30 -29.04
N GLU A 343 6.69 -12.48 -28.08
CA GLU A 343 6.99 -12.48 -26.64
C GLU A 343 7.15 -13.90 -26.08
N GLN A 344 7.94 -14.02 -25.01
CA GLN A 344 7.98 -15.22 -24.19
C GLN A 344 6.80 -15.22 -23.22
N LEU A 345 6.07 -16.33 -23.16
CA LEU A 345 4.90 -16.47 -22.31
C LEU A 345 5.22 -17.42 -21.15
N ILE A 346 4.70 -17.11 -19.97
CA ILE A 346 4.62 -18.01 -18.82
C ILE A 346 3.24 -18.65 -18.84
N VAL A 347 3.19 -19.95 -18.63
CA VAL A 347 1.97 -20.74 -18.46
C VAL A 347 1.98 -21.37 -17.08
N ASN A 348 1.05 -20.94 -16.24
CA ASN A 348 0.73 -21.59 -14.98
C ASN A 348 -0.35 -22.64 -15.24
N VAL A 349 -0.17 -23.84 -14.69
CA VAL A 349 -1.13 -24.93 -14.80
C VAL A 349 -1.56 -25.31 -13.41
N THR A 350 -2.84 -25.11 -13.12
CA THR A 350 -3.43 -25.42 -11.81
C THR A 350 -4.54 -26.46 -11.97
N THR A 351 -4.59 -27.37 -11.01
CA THR A 351 -5.56 -28.46 -10.91
C THR A 351 -6.01 -28.59 -9.45
N LEU A 352 -7.09 -29.32 -9.19
CA LEU A 352 -7.58 -29.53 -7.83
C LEU A 352 -6.47 -30.10 -6.92
N ASN A 353 -6.11 -29.33 -5.89
CA ASN A 353 -5.05 -29.60 -4.91
C ASN A 353 -3.62 -29.72 -5.45
N CYS A 354 -3.34 -29.23 -6.65
CA CYS A 354 -1.96 -29.09 -7.09
C CYS A 354 -1.75 -28.12 -8.24
N GLU A 355 -0.57 -27.53 -8.21
CA GLU A 355 -0.08 -26.61 -9.22
C GLU A 355 1.20 -27.14 -9.82
N SER A 356 1.36 -26.92 -11.12
CA SER A 356 2.65 -27.04 -11.75
C SER A 356 3.34 -25.68 -11.71
N GLY A 357 4.63 -25.65 -11.42
CA GLY A 357 5.39 -24.40 -11.51
C GLY A 357 5.33 -23.77 -12.91
N PRO A 358 5.76 -22.50 -13.04
CA PRO A 358 5.60 -21.73 -14.27
C PRO A 358 6.34 -22.36 -15.46
N HIS A 359 5.64 -22.49 -16.60
CA HIS A 359 6.19 -23.02 -17.85
C HIS A 359 6.48 -21.89 -18.83
N ILE A 360 7.73 -21.75 -19.29
CA ILE A 360 8.10 -20.73 -20.26
C ILE A 360 7.99 -21.28 -21.69
N ILE A 361 7.17 -20.66 -22.53
CA ILE A 361 6.95 -21.01 -23.94
C ILE A 361 7.22 -19.83 -24.88
N GLY A 362 7.31 -20.11 -26.19
CA GLY A 362 7.58 -19.09 -27.20
C GLY A 362 9.07 -18.70 -27.30
N PRO A 363 9.39 -17.55 -27.93
CA PRO A 363 8.45 -16.61 -28.56
C PRO A 363 7.85 -17.11 -29.88
N PHE A 364 6.59 -16.73 -30.14
CA PHE A 364 5.85 -17.12 -31.35
C PHE A 364 5.65 -15.93 -32.31
N ILE A 365 5.94 -16.11 -33.60
CA ILE A 365 5.82 -15.05 -34.63
C ILE A 365 4.65 -15.27 -35.61
N SER A 366 3.86 -16.32 -35.41
CA SER A 366 2.67 -16.70 -36.18
C SER A 366 1.82 -17.66 -35.35
N ASP A 367 0.56 -17.86 -35.73
CA ASP A 367 -0.33 -18.86 -35.11
C ASP A 367 0.39 -20.20 -34.90
N ALA A 368 0.20 -20.80 -33.71
CA ALA A 368 0.94 -21.96 -33.27
C ALA A 368 0.05 -22.96 -32.50
N ASP A 369 0.28 -24.25 -32.74
CA ASP A 369 -0.27 -25.34 -31.94
C ASP A 369 0.90 -26.06 -31.24
N ILE A 370 0.86 -26.14 -29.92
CA ILE A 370 1.93 -26.76 -29.11
C ILE A 370 1.40 -27.85 -28.20
N THR A 371 2.30 -28.69 -27.69
CA THR A 371 2.01 -29.63 -26.61
C THR A 371 2.88 -29.26 -25.41
N LEU A 372 2.25 -29.06 -24.25
CA LEU A 372 2.88 -28.71 -22.99
C LEU A 372 2.79 -29.90 -22.02
N THR A 373 3.89 -30.22 -21.34
CA THR A 373 3.96 -31.32 -20.36
C THR A 373 4.10 -30.75 -18.94
N ALA A 374 3.08 -30.93 -18.11
CA ALA A 374 3.08 -30.46 -16.72
C ALA A 374 3.83 -31.44 -15.80
N SER A 375 5.12 -31.16 -15.54
CA SER A 375 6.09 -32.15 -15.03
C SER A 375 6.14 -32.28 -13.49
N SER A 376 5.08 -31.93 -12.77
CA SER A 376 5.02 -32.04 -11.30
C SER A 376 3.64 -32.41 -10.74
N LEU A 377 2.68 -32.67 -11.62
CA LEU A 377 1.33 -33.03 -11.23
C LEU A 377 1.25 -34.56 -11.04
N ASN A 378 1.24 -35.05 -9.80
CA ASN A 378 0.98 -36.47 -9.49
C ASN A 378 -0.52 -36.76 -9.70
N ASN A 379 -0.95 -36.80 -10.96
CA ASN A 379 -2.38 -36.75 -11.29
C ASN A 379 -3.09 -38.10 -11.17
N ASN A 380 -3.91 -38.21 -10.13
CA ASN A 380 -5.06 -39.09 -10.17
C ASN A 380 -6.12 -38.48 -11.09
N THR A 381 -7.03 -39.30 -11.61
CA THR A 381 -8.07 -38.88 -12.55
C THR A 381 -9.41 -39.42 -12.12
N ILE A 382 -10.40 -38.53 -12.03
CA ILE A 382 -11.79 -38.89 -11.72
C ILE A 382 -12.59 -38.79 -13.00
N SER A 383 -13.30 -39.86 -13.37
CA SER A 383 -14.27 -39.84 -14.46
C SER A 383 -15.69 -40.01 -13.94
N ILE A 384 -16.54 -39.00 -14.14
CA ILE A 384 -17.96 -39.02 -13.77
C ILE A 384 -18.79 -39.28 -15.03
N THR A 385 -19.59 -40.34 -15.00
CA THR A 385 -20.40 -40.78 -16.14
C THR A 385 -21.84 -41.09 -15.74
N GLY A 386 -22.79 -40.85 -16.63
CA GLY A 386 -24.19 -41.15 -16.34
C GLY A 386 -25.18 -40.60 -17.36
N THR A 387 -26.46 -40.71 -17.03
CA THR A 387 -27.56 -40.12 -17.78
C THR A 387 -28.46 -39.32 -16.85
N PHE A 388 -28.66 -38.04 -17.13
CA PHE A 388 -29.55 -37.15 -16.40
C PHE A 388 -30.91 -37.02 -17.12
N VAL A 389 -31.98 -37.38 -16.41
CA VAL A 389 -33.36 -37.33 -16.91
C VAL A 389 -34.26 -36.52 -15.99
N ASN A 390 -35.37 -36.01 -16.53
CA ASN A 390 -36.43 -35.39 -15.74
C ASN A 390 -37.32 -36.48 -15.07
N CYS A 391 -38.34 -36.05 -14.32
CA CYS A 391 -39.32 -36.94 -13.68
C CYS A 391 -39.98 -37.95 -14.63
N ASP A 392 -40.16 -37.58 -15.89
CA ASP A 392 -40.83 -38.37 -16.92
C ASP A 392 -39.87 -39.36 -17.62
N GLY A 393 -38.58 -39.34 -17.27
CA GLY A 393 -37.54 -40.16 -17.87
C GLY A 393 -37.07 -39.66 -19.23
N GLU A 394 -37.37 -38.40 -19.58
CA GLU A 394 -36.82 -37.73 -20.76
C GLU A 394 -35.49 -37.08 -20.42
N ASN A 395 -34.55 -37.05 -21.38
CA ASN A 395 -33.23 -36.46 -21.17
C ASN A 395 -33.32 -34.97 -20.83
N VAL A 396 -32.60 -34.55 -19.80
CA VAL A 396 -32.48 -33.12 -19.46
C VAL A 396 -31.62 -32.43 -20.52
N THR A 397 -32.20 -31.47 -21.24
CA THR A 397 -31.51 -30.71 -22.28
C THR A 397 -30.91 -29.40 -21.78
N ASN A 398 -31.40 -28.90 -20.64
CA ASN A 398 -30.90 -27.70 -19.97
C ASN A 398 -30.81 -27.97 -18.46
N GLY A 399 -29.58 -28.21 -18.00
CA GLY A 399 -29.25 -28.62 -16.63
C GLY A 399 -27.77 -28.98 -16.50
N TYR A 400 -27.33 -29.20 -15.27
CA TYR A 400 -25.94 -29.49 -14.90
C TYR A 400 -25.88 -30.37 -13.66
N ILE A 401 -24.68 -30.84 -13.30
CA ILE A 401 -24.40 -31.46 -12.01
C ILE A 401 -23.56 -30.48 -11.21
N GLN A 402 -24.01 -30.15 -10.01
CA GLN A 402 -23.20 -29.47 -9.01
C GLN A 402 -22.43 -30.53 -8.24
N LEU A 403 -21.12 -30.39 -8.17
CA LEU A 403 -20.19 -31.27 -7.48
C LEU A 403 -19.45 -30.45 -6.45
N PHE A 404 -19.59 -30.79 -5.17
CA PHE A 404 -18.69 -30.31 -4.14
C PHE A 404 -17.61 -31.35 -3.89
N ILE A 405 -16.35 -30.91 -3.87
CA ILE A 405 -15.20 -31.78 -3.72
C ILE A 405 -14.05 -31.03 -3.06
N ASP A 406 -13.64 -31.50 -1.88
CA ASP A 406 -12.53 -30.93 -1.10
C ASP A 406 -12.59 -29.39 -0.92
N GLY A 407 -13.73 -28.87 -0.46
CA GLY A 407 -13.94 -27.44 -0.25
C GLY A 407 -14.25 -26.63 -1.52
N ASN A 408 -14.25 -27.27 -2.69
CA ASN A 408 -14.47 -26.58 -3.97
C ASN A 408 -15.79 -27.01 -4.61
N SER A 409 -16.54 -26.04 -5.16
CA SER A 409 -17.78 -26.29 -5.91
C SER A 409 -17.52 -26.21 -7.42
N GLU A 410 -17.90 -27.27 -8.12
CA GLU A 410 -17.69 -27.47 -9.54
C GLU A 410 -19.03 -27.68 -10.28
N ILE A 411 -19.15 -27.10 -11.46
CA ILE A 411 -20.38 -27.18 -12.27
C ILE A 411 -20.13 -27.96 -13.55
N ILE A 412 -20.71 -29.16 -13.61
CA ILE A 412 -20.51 -30.08 -14.72
C ILE A 412 -21.66 -29.94 -15.75
N PRO A 413 -21.38 -29.55 -17.00
CA PRO A 413 -22.41 -29.36 -18.01
C PRO A 413 -23.04 -30.69 -18.47
N VAL A 414 -24.37 -30.72 -18.61
CA VAL A 414 -25.09 -31.90 -19.15
C VAL A 414 -25.53 -31.69 -20.59
N THR A 415 -25.07 -32.55 -21.50
CA THR A 415 -25.40 -32.47 -22.92
C THR A 415 -26.47 -33.48 -23.32
N ASN A 416 -27.71 -33.00 -23.50
CA ASN A 416 -28.87 -33.82 -23.89
C ASN A 416 -28.99 -35.08 -23.01
N GLY A 417 -28.94 -34.88 -21.70
CA GLY A 417 -28.99 -35.91 -20.66
C GLY A 417 -27.71 -36.72 -20.50
N THR A 418 -26.63 -36.48 -21.25
CA THR A 418 -25.37 -37.20 -21.09
C THR A 418 -24.48 -36.49 -20.08
N ILE A 419 -24.01 -37.23 -19.07
CA ILE A 419 -22.97 -36.81 -18.12
C ILE A 419 -21.68 -37.53 -18.53
N SER A 420 -20.65 -36.76 -18.85
CA SER A 420 -19.32 -37.28 -19.19
C SER A 420 -18.30 -36.20 -18.86
N TYR A 421 -17.73 -36.28 -17.67
CA TYR A 421 -16.76 -35.32 -17.17
C TYR A 421 -15.53 -36.05 -16.63
N THR A 422 -14.35 -35.48 -16.83
CA THR A 422 -13.10 -36.05 -16.34
C THR A 422 -12.21 -34.93 -15.86
N MET A 423 -11.71 -35.02 -14.64
CA MET A 423 -10.80 -34.04 -14.07
C MET A 423 -9.57 -34.73 -13.45
N PRO A 424 -8.38 -34.15 -13.60
CA PRO A 424 -7.22 -34.51 -12.80
C PRO A 424 -7.29 -33.88 -11.40
N TYR A 425 -6.61 -34.50 -10.43
CA TYR A 425 -6.44 -33.96 -9.08
C TYR A 425 -5.19 -34.55 -8.40
N CYS A 426 -4.71 -33.90 -7.35
CA CYS A 426 -3.68 -34.46 -6.46
C CYS A 426 -4.22 -34.83 -5.07
N GLY A 427 -3.70 -35.94 -4.53
CA GLY A 427 -4.09 -36.45 -3.23
C GLY A 427 -4.48 -37.92 -3.28
N ASP A 428 -4.47 -38.58 -2.12
CA ASP A 428 -4.79 -40.01 -2.02
C ASP A 428 -6.30 -40.27 -1.96
N SER A 429 -7.05 -39.34 -1.37
CA SER A 429 -8.48 -39.47 -1.09
C SER A 429 -9.16 -38.11 -1.08
N MET A 430 -10.36 -38.01 -1.63
CA MET A 430 -11.19 -36.78 -1.57
C MET A 430 -12.65 -37.17 -1.31
N GLU A 431 -13.28 -36.50 -0.36
CA GLU A 431 -14.73 -36.59 -0.16
C GLU A 431 -15.43 -35.73 -1.22
N TYR A 432 -16.59 -36.20 -1.67
CA TYR A 432 -17.42 -35.45 -2.60
C TYR A 432 -18.89 -35.57 -2.23
N SER A 433 -19.67 -34.59 -2.64
CA SER A 433 -21.11 -34.65 -2.74
C SER A 433 -21.54 -34.07 -4.09
N LEU A 434 -22.65 -34.56 -4.64
CA LEU A 434 -23.16 -34.03 -5.90
C LEU A 434 -24.68 -34.11 -6.00
N LYS A 435 -25.26 -33.14 -6.70
CA LYS A 435 -26.69 -33.11 -7.07
C LYS A 435 -26.86 -32.63 -8.51
N GLY A 436 -27.89 -33.10 -9.18
CA GLY A 436 -28.25 -32.67 -10.54
C GLY A 436 -29.31 -31.60 -10.51
N VAL A 437 -29.05 -30.47 -11.17
CA VAL A 437 -29.97 -29.32 -11.27
C VAL A 437 -30.57 -29.26 -12.67
N ASN A 438 -31.89 -29.29 -12.75
CA ASN A 438 -32.67 -29.14 -13.97
C ASN A 438 -33.30 -27.75 -14.03
N ILE A 439 -32.61 -26.86 -14.74
CA ILE A 439 -32.98 -25.45 -14.92
C ILE A 439 -34.39 -25.30 -15.50
N THR A 440 -34.79 -26.18 -16.44
CA THR A 440 -36.05 -26.02 -17.19
C THR A 440 -37.28 -26.01 -16.29
N ASN A 441 -37.24 -26.82 -15.23
CA ASN A 441 -38.37 -27.02 -14.33
C ASN A 441 -38.07 -26.59 -12.89
N ALA A 442 -36.87 -26.03 -12.62
CA ALA A 442 -36.37 -25.75 -11.27
C ALA A 442 -36.48 -26.98 -10.35
N GLN A 443 -35.89 -28.10 -10.80
CA GLN A 443 -35.92 -29.37 -10.09
C GLN A 443 -34.53 -29.92 -9.82
N VAL A 444 -34.36 -30.55 -8.66
CA VAL A 444 -33.10 -31.17 -8.24
C VAL A 444 -33.23 -32.68 -8.04
N THR A 445 -32.10 -33.33 -7.91
CA THR A 445 -31.98 -34.76 -7.56
C THR A 445 -31.72 -34.91 -6.07
N GLU A 446 -31.80 -36.14 -5.57
CA GLU A 446 -31.18 -36.45 -4.27
C GLU A 446 -29.66 -36.24 -4.35
N VAL A 447 -29.05 -35.84 -3.23
CA VAL A 447 -27.60 -35.69 -3.09
C VAL A 447 -26.95 -37.08 -3.04
N ILE A 448 -25.84 -37.23 -3.73
CA ILE A 448 -25.00 -38.43 -3.73
C ILE A 448 -23.64 -38.04 -3.19
N SER A 449 -23.23 -38.62 -2.07
CA SER A 449 -21.91 -38.42 -1.49
C SER A 449 -21.05 -39.69 -1.44
N GLY A 450 -19.74 -39.50 -1.32
CA GLY A 450 -18.79 -40.59 -1.12
C GLY A 450 -17.35 -40.11 -1.23
N THR A 451 -16.44 -41.07 -1.39
CA THR A 451 -14.99 -40.80 -1.40
C THR A 451 -14.34 -41.32 -2.68
N PHE A 452 -13.57 -40.48 -3.37
CA PHE A 452 -12.65 -40.90 -4.42
C PHE A 452 -11.34 -41.38 -3.82
N ASN A 453 -10.78 -42.49 -4.32
CA ASN A 453 -9.52 -43.07 -3.84
C ASN A 453 -8.57 -43.29 -5.02
N GLY A 454 -7.61 -42.38 -5.20
CA GLY A 454 -6.79 -42.30 -6.41
C GLY A 454 -7.63 -42.15 -7.69
N SER A 455 -7.07 -42.58 -8.84
CA SER A 455 -7.86 -42.61 -10.09
C SER A 455 -9.08 -43.52 -9.98
N ASP A 456 -10.27 -42.96 -10.19
CA ASP A 456 -11.55 -43.66 -10.05
C ASP A 456 -12.57 -43.27 -11.13
N THR A 457 -13.61 -44.07 -11.29
CA THR A 457 -14.72 -43.81 -12.20
C THR A 457 -16.05 -43.94 -11.46
N LEU A 458 -16.73 -42.82 -11.27
CA LEU A 458 -18.09 -42.77 -10.74
C LEU A 458 -19.11 -42.93 -11.87
N ASN A 459 -19.96 -43.95 -11.76
CA ASN A 459 -21.09 -44.14 -12.67
C ASN A 459 -22.41 -43.86 -11.95
N LEU A 460 -23.01 -42.71 -12.25
CA LEU A 460 -24.27 -42.23 -11.70
C LEU A 460 -25.50 -42.99 -12.24
N ASN A 461 -25.31 -43.91 -13.18
CA ASN A 461 -26.37 -44.62 -13.88
C ASN A 461 -27.41 -43.63 -14.46
N THR A 462 -28.67 -43.71 -14.04
CA THR A 462 -29.72 -42.76 -14.42
C THR A 462 -30.08 -41.93 -13.21
N LEU A 463 -29.72 -40.64 -13.26
CA LEU A 463 -30.05 -39.64 -12.27
C LEU A 463 -31.35 -38.93 -12.69
N SER A 464 -32.33 -38.81 -11.80
CA SER A 464 -33.65 -38.26 -12.13
C SER A 464 -33.98 -37.06 -11.24
N SER A 465 -34.20 -35.88 -11.85
CA SER A 465 -34.63 -34.67 -11.13
C SER A 465 -36.13 -34.74 -10.86
N CYS A 466 -36.51 -34.85 -9.58
CA CYS A 466 -37.91 -35.01 -9.15
C CYS A 466 -38.34 -34.12 -7.97
N ALA A 467 -37.38 -33.57 -7.24
CA ALA A 467 -37.64 -32.65 -6.15
C ALA A 467 -37.68 -31.21 -6.70
N ASN A 468 -38.53 -30.36 -6.14
CA ASN A 468 -38.44 -28.92 -6.37
C ASN A 468 -37.56 -28.31 -5.28
N PHE A 469 -37.04 -27.11 -5.51
CA PHE A 469 -36.50 -26.30 -4.42
C PHE A 469 -37.57 -26.02 -3.36
N SER A 470 -37.16 -26.06 -2.09
CA SER A 470 -37.96 -25.74 -0.91
C SER A 470 -37.30 -24.60 -0.14
N ASP A 471 -38.14 -23.92 0.62
CA ASP A 471 -37.85 -22.88 1.61
C ASP A 471 -38.73 -23.35 2.79
N SER A 472 -38.10 -23.88 3.82
CA SER A 472 -38.73 -24.77 4.79
C SER A 472 -39.28 -24.03 6.02
N ASP A 473 -38.60 -22.99 6.47
CA ASP A 473 -38.98 -22.00 7.50
C ASP A 473 -39.84 -20.86 6.92
N GLY A 474 -39.72 -20.54 5.63
CA GLY A 474 -40.47 -19.49 4.95
C GLY A 474 -39.87 -18.10 5.11
N ASP A 475 -38.56 -18.00 5.35
CA ASP A 475 -37.83 -16.74 5.56
C ASP A 475 -37.48 -16.01 4.24
N GLY A 476 -37.55 -16.71 3.10
CA GLY A 476 -37.28 -16.13 1.78
C GLY A 476 -35.94 -16.53 1.17
N ILE A 477 -35.07 -17.20 1.94
CA ILE A 477 -33.94 -17.95 1.43
C ILE A 477 -34.42 -19.35 1.05
N VAL A 478 -33.80 -19.94 0.03
CA VAL A 478 -34.15 -21.31 -0.39
C VAL A 478 -33.19 -22.23 0.33
N ASP A 479 -33.68 -23.34 0.91
CA ASP A 479 -32.93 -24.33 1.71
C ASP A 479 -31.51 -24.65 1.18
N THR A 480 -31.30 -24.57 -0.13
CA THR A 480 -30.01 -24.87 -0.78
C THR A 480 -28.98 -23.74 -0.76
N PHE A 481 -29.36 -22.52 -0.36
CA PHE A 481 -28.48 -21.36 -0.20
C PHE A 481 -28.04 -21.19 1.25
N GLU A 482 -28.77 -21.79 2.19
CA GLU A 482 -28.36 -21.95 3.60
C GLU A 482 -27.35 -23.11 3.80
N ASP A 483 -26.82 -23.64 2.68
CA ASP A 483 -25.68 -24.55 2.61
C ASP A 483 -24.38 -23.71 2.66
N ILE A 484 -24.06 -23.15 3.82
CA ILE A 484 -23.01 -22.13 3.97
C ILE A 484 -21.66 -22.60 3.46
N ASN A 485 -21.34 -23.87 3.72
CA ASN A 485 -20.08 -24.48 3.29
C ASN A 485 -20.15 -25.11 1.87
N GLY A 486 -21.35 -25.18 1.27
CA GLY A 486 -21.58 -25.70 -0.08
C GLY A 486 -21.46 -27.22 -0.25
N ASP A 487 -21.36 -27.98 0.84
CA ASP A 487 -21.13 -29.43 0.84
C ASP A 487 -22.38 -30.27 0.52
N ASN A 488 -23.51 -29.63 0.22
CA ASN A 488 -24.81 -30.25 -0.05
C ASN A 488 -25.41 -31.00 1.17
N ASP A 489 -24.94 -30.77 2.39
CA ASP A 489 -25.48 -31.29 3.65
C ASP A 489 -25.96 -30.17 4.58
N LEU A 490 -27.13 -29.60 4.24
CA LEU A 490 -27.84 -28.56 5.00
C LEU A 490 -28.07 -28.84 6.49
N THR A 491 -27.83 -30.07 6.96
CA THR A 491 -28.10 -30.45 8.35
C THR A 491 -26.94 -30.17 9.30
N ASN A 492 -25.80 -29.71 8.78
CA ASN A 492 -24.60 -29.41 9.54
C ASN A 492 -24.28 -27.90 9.63
N ASP A 493 -25.00 -27.05 8.90
CA ASP A 493 -24.91 -25.59 8.96
C ASP A 493 -25.90 -25.05 10.00
N ASP A 494 -25.37 -24.42 11.05
CA ASP A 494 -26.08 -23.92 12.25
C ASP A 494 -25.26 -22.72 12.76
N THR A 495 -25.55 -21.52 12.25
CA THR A 495 -24.72 -20.31 12.42
C THR A 495 -24.71 -19.82 13.86
N ASP A 496 -25.86 -19.80 14.54
CA ASP A 496 -25.98 -19.33 15.95
C ASP A 496 -25.77 -20.45 17.00
N GLU A 497 -25.55 -21.68 16.55
CA GLU A 497 -25.36 -22.89 17.35
C GLU A 497 -26.54 -23.23 18.30
N ASP A 498 -27.77 -22.81 17.99
CA ASP A 498 -28.95 -23.11 18.82
C ASP A 498 -29.44 -24.57 18.67
N GLY A 499 -28.96 -25.27 17.65
CA GLY A 499 -29.28 -26.66 17.32
C GLY A 499 -30.40 -26.82 16.27
N ILE A 500 -30.86 -25.75 15.67
CA ILE A 500 -31.72 -25.71 14.48
C ILE A 500 -30.82 -25.34 13.29
N PRO A 501 -30.65 -26.22 12.29
CA PRO A 501 -29.89 -25.86 11.11
C PRO A 501 -30.54 -24.69 10.36
N ASN A 502 -29.73 -23.82 9.75
CA ASN A 502 -30.16 -22.57 9.09
C ASN A 502 -31.41 -22.75 8.21
N TYR A 503 -31.43 -23.76 7.32
CA TYR A 503 -32.59 -24.07 6.46
C TYR A 503 -33.92 -24.43 7.18
N LEU A 504 -33.95 -24.43 8.51
CA LEU A 504 -35.11 -24.62 9.35
C LEU A 504 -35.26 -23.52 10.42
N ASP A 505 -34.31 -22.60 10.51
CA ASP A 505 -34.35 -21.40 11.32
C ASP A 505 -34.84 -20.21 10.46
N ALA A 506 -35.29 -19.14 11.08
CA ALA A 506 -35.75 -17.96 10.34
C ALA A 506 -35.01 -16.68 10.79
N ASP A 507 -33.99 -16.86 11.62
CA ASP A 507 -33.17 -15.91 12.40
C ASP A 507 -31.83 -16.65 12.58
N ASP A 508 -31.12 -16.82 11.46
CA ASP A 508 -30.01 -17.77 11.30
C ASP A 508 -28.81 -17.47 12.21
N ASP A 509 -28.57 -16.20 12.49
CA ASP A 509 -27.47 -15.67 13.28
C ASP A 509 -27.88 -15.35 14.75
N GLY A 510 -29.18 -15.36 15.03
CA GLY A 510 -29.74 -15.22 16.37
C GLY A 510 -29.70 -13.79 16.92
N ASP A 511 -29.59 -12.76 16.07
CA ASP A 511 -29.59 -11.35 16.47
C ASP A 511 -30.99 -10.87 16.93
N GLY A 512 -32.04 -11.63 16.58
CA GLY A 512 -33.44 -11.36 16.91
C GLY A 512 -34.23 -10.64 15.82
N THR A 513 -33.60 -10.39 14.67
CA THR A 513 -34.17 -9.99 13.39
C THR A 513 -34.36 -11.26 12.56
N ASN A 514 -35.43 -11.31 11.77
CA ASN A 514 -35.64 -12.47 10.92
C ASN A 514 -34.84 -12.26 9.63
N THR A 515 -34.19 -13.30 9.09
CA THR A 515 -33.47 -13.30 7.80
C THR A 515 -34.24 -12.61 6.66
N ALA A 516 -35.56 -12.80 6.63
CA ALA A 516 -36.48 -12.13 5.69
C ALA A 516 -36.51 -10.60 5.75
N ASP A 517 -36.29 -10.06 6.96
CA ASP A 517 -36.42 -8.65 7.33
C ASP A 517 -35.07 -7.89 7.26
N GLU A 518 -33.97 -8.59 6.95
CA GLU A 518 -32.59 -8.08 6.82
C GLU A 518 -32.21 -7.70 5.38
N ASN A 519 -33.20 -7.65 4.50
CA ASN A 519 -33.08 -7.07 3.16
C ASN A 519 -33.26 -5.53 3.24
N TYR A 520 -32.19 -4.84 3.66
CA TYR A 520 -32.14 -3.41 3.91
C TYR A 520 -32.11 -2.55 2.64
N ASP A 521 -31.56 -3.05 1.54
CA ASP A 521 -31.52 -2.32 0.26
C ASP A 521 -32.88 -2.38 -0.50
N GLY A 522 -33.71 -3.37 -0.17
CA GLY A 522 -35.07 -3.56 -0.67
C GLY A 522 -35.17 -4.27 -2.02
N ASP A 523 -34.12 -4.93 -2.48
CA ASP A 523 -34.07 -5.70 -3.72
C ASP A 523 -34.76 -7.09 -3.61
N ASN A 524 -35.07 -7.52 -2.39
CA ASN A 524 -35.66 -8.82 -2.00
C ASN A 524 -34.68 -10.00 -2.05
N ASP A 525 -33.40 -9.73 -1.80
CA ASP A 525 -32.33 -10.70 -1.66
C ASP A 525 -31.53 -10.40 -0.38
N PRO A 526 -31.81 -11.05 0.77
CA PRO A 526 -31.04 -10.82 2.00
C PRO A 526 -29.58 -11.33 1.90
N THR A 527 -29.26 -12.14 0.88
CA THR A 527 -27.96 -12.85 0.84
C THR A 527 -26.79 -11.97 0.42
N ASN A 528 -27.07 -10.77 -0.05
CA ASN A 528 -26.10 -9.84 -0.60
C ASN A 528 -25.96 -8.54 0.24
N ASP A 529 -26.76 -8.40 1.30
CA ASP A 529 -26.77 -7.25 2.19
C ASP A 529 -25.71 -7.48 3.27
N ASP A 530 -24.77 -6.54 3.34
CA ASP A 530 -23.67 -6.46 4.31
C ASP A 530 -23.58 -4.99 4.70
N THR A 531 -24.30 -4.62 5.76
CA THR A 531 -24.50 -3.22 6.13
C THR A 531 -23.29 -2.59 6.80
N ASP A 532 -22.41 -3.43 7.33
CA ASP A 532 -21.24 -3.05 8.11
C ASP A 532 -19.93 -3.13 7.30
N GLY A 533 -19.93 -3.92 6.23
CA GLY A 533 -18.89 -4.03 5.22
C GLY A 533 -17.77 -5.01 5.58
N ASP A 534 -18.01 -5.95 6.48
CA ASP A 534 -17.00 -6.93 6.92
C ASP A 534 -16.88 -8.18 6.01
N GLY A 535 -17.81 -8.31 5.04
CA GLY A 535 -17.85 -9.39 4.05
C GLY A 535 -18.71 -10.59 4.47
N ILE A 536 -19.37 -10.55 5.63
CA ILE A 536 -20.38 -11.52 6.05
C ILE A 536 -21.76 -10.89 5.81
N PRO A 537 -22.69 -11.56 5.10
CA PRO A 537 -24.04 -11.05 4.95
C PRO A 537 -24.74 -10.89 6.30
N ASP A 538 -25.54 -9.84 6.48
CA ASP A 538 -26.19 -9.49 7.75
C ASP A 538 -26.95 -10.70 8.35
N TYR A 539 -27.68 -11.48 7.53
CA TYR A 539 -28.42 -12.66 8.02
C TYR A 539 -27.57 -13.81 8.60
N LEU A 540 -26.25 -13.74 8.44
CA LEU A 540 -25.27 -14.67 9.02
C LEU A 540 -24.35 -13.98 10.04
N ASP A 541 -24.56 -12.69 10.30
CA ASP A 541 -23.75 -11.86 11.18
C ASP A 541 -24.58 -11.26 12.31
N ALA A 542 -24.48 -11.91 13.48
CA ALA A 542 -25.15 -11.46 14.69
C ALA A 542 -24.75 -10.04 15.16
N VAL A 543 -23.74 -9.43 14.52
CA VAL A 543 -23.21 -8.12 14.85
C VAL A 543 -23.00 -7.28 13.56
N ASP A 544 -24.09 -6.72 13.00
CA ASP A 544 -24.09 -5.72 11.90
C ASP A 544 -23.39 -4.36 12.21
N VAL A 545 -22.32 -4.37 12.99
CA VAL A 545 -21.60 -3.20 13.44
C VAL A 545 -20.13 -3.53 13.51
N THR A 546 -19.31 -2.76 12.81
CA THR A 546 -17.86 -2.94 12.87
C THR A 546 -17.34 -2.44 14.22
N ILE A 547 -17.03 -3.38 15.11
CA ILE A 547 -16.51 -3.10 16.46
C ILE A 547 -14.98 -3.13 16.43
N PHE A 548 -14.36 -2.07 16.93
CA PHE A 548 -12.92 -2.03 17.19
C PHE A 548 -12.65 -1.66 18.63
N ASP A 549 -11.77 -2.41 19.29
CA ASP A 549 -11.05 -1.90 20.46
C ASP A 549 -9.98 -0.95 19.94
N SER A 550 -10.10 0.34 20.25
CA SER A 550 -9.17 1.37 19.78
C SER A 550 -8.37 1.96 20.93
N GLU A 551 -7.15 2.38 20.61
CA GLU A 551 -6.24 3.03 21.55
C GLU A 551 -6.08 4.49 21.14
N ILE A 552 -6.09 5.39 22.11
CA ILE A 552 -5.80 6.80 21.87
C ILE A 552 -4.69 7.28 22.79
N ILE A 553 -3.68 7.90 22.19
CA ILE A 553 -2.50 8.40 22.90
C ILE A 553 -2.61 9.93 23.06
N SER A 554 -2.47 10.43 24.28
CA SER A 554 -2.39 11.86 24.56
C SER A 554 -0.95 12.33 24.85
N THR A 555 -0.67 13.60 24.55
CA THR A 555 0.63 14.27 24.72
C THR A 555 0.55 15.52 25.62
N GLY A 556 -0.47 15.68 26.46
CA GLY A 556 -0.58 16.81 27.42
C GLY A 556 -0.41 16.38 28.88
N CYS A 557 0.40 17.08 29.69
CA CYS A 557 0.70 16.63 31.06
C CYS A 557 -0.44 16.87 32.10
N ASP A 558 -1.13 18.02 32.13
CA ASP A 558 -2.27 18.26 33.04
C ASP A 558 -3.18 19.44 32.60
N PRO A 559 -4.47 19.22 32.28
CA PRO A 559 -5.11 17.91 32.17
C PRO A 559 -4.56 17.13 30.96
N ILE A 560 -4.65 15.81 31.03
CA ILE A 560 -4.43 14.92 29.88
C ILE A 560 -5.62 15.12 28.93
N ILE A 561 -5.34 15.40 27.64
CA ILE A 561 -6.38 15.74 26.66
C ILE A 561 -6.38 14.70 25.54
N PHE A 562 -7.46 13.94 25.43
CA PHE A 562 -7.68 12.96 24.38
C PHE A 562 -8.59 13.53 23.29
N ASN A 563 -8.13 13.49 22.04
CA ASN A 563 -8.91 13.93 20.88
C ASN A 563 -9.74 12.77 20.32
N ILE A 564 -10.90 12.51 20.90
CA ILE A 564 -11.70 11.31 20.59
C ILE A 564 -12.34 11.35 19.19
N ASP A 565 -12.38 12.51 18.53
CA ASP A 565 -12.80 12.62 17.12
C ASP A 565 -11.81 11.93 16.16
N GLU A 566 -10.54 11.77 16.55
CA GLU A 566 -9.53 11.06 15.72
C GLU A 566 -9.93 9.60 15.49
N ILE A 567 -10.52 8.96 16.51
CA ILE A 567 -11.01 7.58 16.43
C ILE A 567 -12.11 7.49 15.37
N ALA A 568 -13.12 8.37 15.41
CA ALA A 568 -14.20 8.35 14.42
C ALA A 568 -13.69 8.62 12.98
N SER A 569 -12.66 9.46 12.83
CA SER A 569 -12.05 9.74 11.52
C SER A 569 -11.15 8.62 10.99
N GLN A 570 -10.61 7.78 11.87
CA GLN A 570 -9.79 6.62 11.48
C GLN A 570 -10.66 5.53 10.83
N TYR A 571 -11.92 5.43 11.24
CA TYR A 571 -12.89 4.44 10.78
C TYR A 571 -14.05 5.10 10.01
N ASP A 572 -13.73 6.01 9.09
CA ASP A 572 -14.68 6.84 8.32
C ASP A 572 -15.58 5.97 7.40
N ASN A 573 -16.54 5.28 8.00
CA ASN A 573 -17.60 4.52 7.33
C ASN A 573 -18.87 5.38 7.30
N PRO A 574 -19.41 5.72 6.11
CA PRO A 574 -20.60 6.57 5.98
C PRO A 574 -21.88 5.96 6.58
N ASN A 575 -21.89 4.64 6.81
CA ASN A 575 -23.02 3.92 7.38
C ASN A 575 -22.96 3.86 8.91
N MET A 576 -21.86 4.31 9.54
CA MET A 576 -21.66 4.21 10.99
C MET A 576 -21.77 5.57 11.69
N THR A 577 -22.25 5.54 12.94
CA THR A 577 -22.23 6.71 13.84
C THR A 577 -21.58 6.35 15.17
N TYR A 578 -20.74 7.26 15.68
CA TYR A 578 -19.95 7.05 16.89
C TYR A 578 -20.39 8.02 17.99
N ALA A 579 -20.65 7.50 19.19
CA ALA A 579 -20.92 8.30 20.38
C ALA A 579 -20.11 7.80 21.58
N PHE A 580 -19.38 8.69 22.25
CA PHE A 580 -18.47 8.33 23.33
C PHE A 580 -19.03 8.65 24.73
N TYR A 581 -18.65 7.86 25.72
CA TYR A 581 -19.18 7.90 27.09
C TYR A 581 -18.11 7.54 28.11
N GLU A 582 -18.14 8.13 29.31
CA GLU A 582 -17.20 7.77 30.39
C GLU A 582 -17.48 6.39 30.99
N THR A 583 -18.71 5.88 30.89
CA THR A 583 -19.07 4.58 31.49
C THR A 583 -19.97 3.78 30.56
N GLU A 584 -19.85 2.46 30.64
CA GLU A 584 -20.69 1.52 29.90
C GLU A 584 -22.18 1.73 30.21
N ALA A 585 -22.52 2.09 31.44
CA ALA A 585 -23.89 2.36 31.86
C ALA A 585 -24.47 3.60 31.17
N ASP A 586 -23.65 4.63 30.96
CA ASP A 586 -24.02 5.84 30.22
C ASP A 586 -24.12 5.58 28.72
N ALA A 587 -23.25 4.72 28.16
CA ALA A 587 -23.34 4.24 26.78
C ALA A 587 -24.64 3.45 26.53
N ASN A 588 -24.96 2.51 27.42
CA ASN A 588 -26.21 1.74 27.39
C ASN A 588 -27.46 2.62 27.55
N ALA A 589 -27.38 3.71 28.33
CA ALA A 589 -28.49 4.62 28.59
C ALA A 589 -28.58 5.81 27.62
N GLU A 590 -27.55 6.00 26.77
CA GLU A 590 -27.34 7.16 25.91
C GLU A 590 -27.44 8.49 26.69
N THR A 591 -26.79 8.54 27.85
CA THR A 591 -26.75 9.72 28.72
C THR A 591 -25.32 10.23 28.88
N ASN A 592 -25.16 11.54 29.08
CA ASN A 592 -23.86 12.18 29.31
C ASN A 592 -22.81 11.93 28.19
N VAL A 593 -23.25 12.00 26.92
CA VAL A 593 -22.37 11.89 25.75
C VAL A 593 -21.19 12.86 25.85
N LEU A 594 -19.98 12.35 25.62
CA LEU A 594 -18.74 13.10 25.58
C LEU A 594 -18.66 14.00 24.34
N THR A 595 -17.84 15.05 24.42
CA THR A 595 -17.56 15.97 23.29
C THR A 595 -16.22 15.64 22.65
N SER A 596 -15.91 16.25 21.50
CA SER A 596 -14.70 16.06 20.69
C SER A 596 -13.35 15.94 21.43
N THR A 597 -13.26 16.51 22.63
CA THR A 597 -12.10 16.36 23.52
C THR A 597 -12.53 15.81 24.87
N TYR A 598 -11.82 14.80 25.37
CA TYR A 598 -11.97 14.26 26.72
C TYR A 598 -10.77 14.69 27.59
N GLU A 599 -11.05 15.39 28.69
CA GLU A 599 -10.03 15.94 29.59
C GLU A 599 -10.02 15.16 30.90
N VAL A 600 -8.87 14.61 31.29
CA VAL A 600 -8.68 13.87 32.55
C VAL A 600 -7.58 14.55 33.36
N PRO A 601 -7.83 14.95 34.61
CA PRO A 601 -6.76 15.40 35.50
C PRO A 601 -5.72 14.29 35.70
N PHE A 602 -4.42 14.61 35.67
CA PHE A 602 -3.36 13.61 35.76
C PHE A 602 -3.49 12.69 36.99
N LEU A 603 -3.88 13.25 38.14
CA LEU A 603 -4.07 12.51 39.40
C LEU A 603 -5.26 11.54 39.40
N ASP A 604 -6.20 11.72 38.48
CA ASP A 604 -7.40 10.91 38.36
C ASP A 604 -7.28 9.90 37.20
N PHE A 605 -6.18 9.90 36.46
CA PHE A 605 -5.89 9.00 35.34
C PHE A 605 -5.10 7.77 35.79
N THR A 606 -5.53 6.60 35.34
CA THR A 606 -4.76 5.35 35.43
C THR A 606 -4.48 4.87 34.01
N GLU A 607 -3.24 4.47 33.72
CA GLU A 607 -2.89 3.96 32.39
C GLU A 607 -3.70 2.71 32.07
N GLY A 608 -4.31 2.69 30.87
CA GLY A 608 -5.28 1.67 30.48
C GLY A 608 -6.72 1.95 30.95
N ASP A 609 -7.01 3.10 31.55
CA ASP A 609 -8.39 3.56 31.75
C ASP A 609 -9.13 3.57 30.41
N ASN A 610 -10.40 3.18 30.42
CA ASN A 610 -11.21 3.11 29.21
C ASN A 610 -12.41 4.06 29.25
N ILE A 611 -12.70 4.63 28.08
CA ILE A 611 -14.02 5.18 27.78
C ILE A 611 -14.77 4.18 26.90
N TYR A 612 -16.06 4.42 26.70
CA TYR A 612 -16.92 3.53 25.95
C TYR A 612 -17.41 4.25 24.70
N VAL A 613 -17.32 3.59 23.56
CA VAL A 613 -17.92 4.05 22.31
C VAL A 613 -19.14 3.20 22.02
N LYS A 614 -20.27 3.85 21.77
CA LYS A 614 -21.43 3.21 21.14
C LYS A 614 -21.35 3.49 19.66
N VAL A 615 -21.18 2.42 18.89
CA VAL A 615 -21.25 2.46 17.42
C VAL A 615 -22.66 2.08 17.02
N THR A 616 -23.23 2.76 16.04
CA THR A 616 -24.57 2.48 15.55
C THR A 616 -24.57 2.51 14.02
N ASN A 617 -24.92 1.37 13.44
CA ASN A 617 -25.16 1.25 12.01
C ASN A 617 -26.44 2.02 11.67
N THR A 618 -26.37 2.89 10.67
CA THR A 618 -27.47 3.78 10.28
C THR A 618 -28.48 3.10 9.36
N ILE A 619 -28.13 1.94 8.80
CA ILE A 619 -28.97 1.13 7.93
C ILE A 619 -29.77 0.13 8.79
N SER A 620 -29.10 -0.82 9.44
CA SER A 620 -29.75 -1.84 10.28
C SER A 620 -30.34 -1.27 11.58
N ASN A 621 -29.77 -0.18 12.09
CA ASN A 621 -29.97 0.32 13.47
C ASN A 621 -29.41 -0.62 14.55
N ALA A 622 -28.61 -1.61 14.17
CA ALA A 622 -27.81 -2.38 15.11
C ALA A 622 -26.83 -1.44 15.83
N SER A 623 -26.53 -1.78 17.08
CA SER A 623 -25.61 -0.98 17.87
C SER A 623 -24.81 -1.84 18.82
N ALA A 624 -23.52 -1.59 18.86
CA ALA A 624 -22.59 -2.24 19.76
C ALA A 624 -21.88 -1.23 20.65
N ILE A 625 -21.34 -1.70 21.77
CA ILE A 625 -20.54 -0.90 22.70
C ILE A 625 -19.16 -1.52 22.80
N ALA A 626 -18.12 -0.74 22.48
CA ALA A 626 -16.72 -1.12 22.57
C ALA A 626 -16.00 -0.30 23.64
N SER A 627 -14.83 -0.78 24.06
CA SER A 627 -13.93 -0.01 24.93
C SER A 627 -12.89 0.72 24.09
N VAL A 628 -12.63 1.97 24.46
CA VAL A 628 -11.52 2.76 23.93
C VAL A 628 -10.53 2.95 25.06
N TYR A 629 -9.33 2.40 24.90
CA TYR A 629 -8.28 2.47 25.90
C TYR A 629 -7.50 3.77 25.76
N LEU A 630 -7.36 4.47 26.88
CA LEU A 630 -6.65 5.72 26.98
C LEU A 630 -5.20 5.43 27.39
N PHE A 631 -4.27 5.87 26.56
CA PHE A 631 -2.84 5.76 26.83
C PHE A 631 -2.20 7.14 26.90
N PHE A 632 -1.19 7.25 27.77
CA PHE A 632 -0.50 8.50 27.97
C PHE A 632 1.00 8.24 27.90
N VAL A 633 1.68 8.86 26.93
CA VAL A 633 3.11 8.64 26.70
C VAL A 633 3.87 9.93 26.93
N TYR A 634 4.87 9.89 27.82
CA TYR A 634 5.91 10.91 27.90
C TYR A 634 7.26 10.28 28.20
N THR A 635 8.26 10.67 27.41
CA THR A 635 9.67 10.27 27.57
C THR A 635 10.61 11.46 27.58
N THR A 636 10.06 12.68 27.50
CA THR A 636 10.84 13.90 27.53
C THR A 636 11.27 14.18 28.96
N ASP A 637 12.55 13.99 29.18
CA ASP A 637 13.32 14.35 30.35
C ASP A 637 14.26 15.45 29.85
N SER A 638 13.81 16.70 29.94
CA SER A 638 14.44 17.85 29.29
C SER A 638 15.83 18.16 29.85
N ASP A 639 16.15 17.73 31.08
CA ASP A 639 17.48 17.91 31.69
C ASP A 639 18.24 16.62 31.94
N ASN A 640 17.67 15.50 31.51
CA ASN A 640 18.28 14.19 31.56
C ASN A 640 18.60 13.71 32.98
N ASP A 641 17.86 14.17 33.99
CA ASP A 641 18.10 13.85 35.40
C ASP A 641 17.48 12.53 35.87
N GLY A 642 16.64 11.92 35.02
CA GLY A 642 15.95 10.66 35.24
C GLY A 642 14.49 10.79 35.67
N LEU A 643 13.96 12.00 35.84
CA LEU A 643 12.54 12.31 35.94
C LEU A 643 12.05 12.98 34.64
N THR A 644 10.83 12.67 34.21
CA THR A 644 10.22 13.31 33.03
C THR A 644 9.63 14.68 33.39
N ASP A 645 9.55 15.59 32.41
CA ASP A 645 8.97 16.92 32.58
C ASP A 645 7.54 16.87 33.18
N CYS A 646 6.76 15.81 32.92
CA CYS A 646 5.44 15.63 33.52
C CYS A 646 5.51 15.22 35.00
N GLU A 647 6.49 14.40 35.41
CA GLU A 647 6.71 14.05 36.83
C GLU A 647 7.06 15.28 37.65
N GLU A 648 7.83 16.19 37.05
CA GLU A 648 8.22 17.49 37.61
C GLU A 648 7.05 18.47 37.72
N ILE A 649 6.26 18.63 36.65
CA ILE A 649 5.09 19.53 36.62
C ILE A 649 3.99 19.09 37.60
N THR A 650 3.71 17.79 37.66
CA THR A 650 2.57 17.24 38.43
C THR A 650 2.94 16.85 39.85
N GLY A 651 4.21 16.53 40.07
CA GLY A 651 4.77 16.12 41.34
C GLY A 651 4.48 14.68 41.73
N VAL A 652 4.27 13.84 40.73
CA VAL A 652 3.87 12.44 40.88
C VAL A 652 4.90 11.59 40.15
N ASP A 653 5.74 10.88 40.92
CA ASP A 653 6.75 9.96 40.37
C ASP A 653 6.11 8.79 39.63
N ASN A 654 6.60 8.48 38.42
CA ASN A 654 6.36 7.22 37.77
C ASN A 654 7.14 6.12 38.53
N PRO A 655 6.52 4.98 38.88
CA PRO A 655 7.24 3.87 39.52
C PRO A 655 8.30 3.21 38.63
N ASP A 656 8.23 3.38 37.31
CA ASP A 656 9.11 2.75 36.31
C ASP A 656 10.29 3.62 35.88
N THR A 657 10.36 4.91 36.26
CA THR A 657 11.56 5.72 36.07
C THR A 657 12.72 5.15 36.89
N ILE A 658 13.83 4.84 36.22
CA ILE A 658 15.03 4.28 36.87
C ILE A 658 15.56 5.30 37.86
N VAL A 659 15.65 4.90 39.14
CA VAL A 659 16.20 5.71 40.24
C VAL A 659 17.67 6.06 40.00
N VAL A 660 17.95 7.05 39.15
CA VAL A 660 19.25 7.73 39.06
C VAL A 660 19.11 9.03 39.83
N ALA A 661 19.93 9.18 40.87
CA ALA A 661 19.68 10.13 41.93
C ALA A 661 20.33 11.49 41.66
N THR A 662 19.56 12.46 41.14
CA THR A 662 19.84 13.90 41.32
C THR A 662 18.61 14.83 41.47
N GLY A 663 17.40 14.50 40.98
CA GLY A 663 16.20 15.37 41.02
C GLY A 663 15.13 15.10 42.09
N THR A 664 14.05 15.90 42.09
CA THR A 664 12.83 15.67 42.88
C THR A 664 11.56 15.99 42.10
N SER A 665 10.54 15.15 42.16
CA SER A 665 9.17 15.45 41.69
C SER A 665 8.39 16.41 42.60
N ASP A 666 9.02 17.46 43.15
CA ASP A 666 8.26 18.52 43.80
C ASP A 666 8.07 19.64 42.77
N PRO A 667 6.83 19.98 42.35
CA PRO A 667 6.55 21.09 41.43
C PRO A 667 6.95 22.47 41.99
N ASN A 668 7.52 22.49 43.19
CA ASN A 668 8.04 23.66 43.88
C ASN A 668 9.51 23.50 44.30
N ASP A 669 10.23 22.45 43.89
CA ASP A 669 11.69 22.42 43.97
C ASP A 669 12.26 23.41 42.95
N MET A 670 13.29 24.14 43.37
CA MET A 670 13.96 25.16 42.55
C MET A 670 15.21 24.62 41.86
N ASN A 671 15.47 23.31 41.98
CA ASN A 671 16.59 22.59 41.35
C ASN A 671 16.15 21.63 40.23
N ASP A 672 14.87 21.59 39.88
CA ASP A 672 14.37 21.06 38.59
C ASP A 672 14.74 22.04 37.48
N PRO A 673 14.96 21.58 36.25
CA PRO A 673 15.58 22.39 35.23
C PRO A 673 14.63 23.49 34.79
N ILE A 674 15.08 24.70 35.05
CA ILE A 674 15.06 25.65 33.96
C ILE A 674 16.53 25.77 33.52
N ASP A 675 16.77 25.37 32.29
CA ASP A 675 17.95 25.67 31.45
C ASP A 675 19.34 25.82 32.14
N PHE A 676 20.16 24.78 32.02
CA PHE A 676 21.58 24.78 32.41
C PHE A 676 22.54 25.22 31.28
N THR A 677 22.02 25.65 30.13
CA THR A 677 22.85 26.14 29.03
C THR A 677 23.54 27.43 29.50
N ASP A 678 24.85 27.49 29.35
CA ASP A 678 25.68 28.69 29.52
C ASP A 678 26.19 28.99 28.11
N THR A 679 25.35 29.67 27.34
CA THR A 679 25.51 29.83 25.89
C THR A 679 26.76 30.64 25.54
N ASP A 680 27.22 31.51 26.43
CA ASP A 680 28.38 32.38 26.20
C ASP A 680 29.63 32.02 27.03
N GLY A 681 29.50 31.08 27.98
CA GLY A 681 30.59 30.46 28.72
C GLY A 681 31.15 31.30 29.86
N ASP A 682 30.38 32.24 30.40
CA ASP A 682 30.80 33.20 31.43
C ASP A 682 30.73 32.65 32.87
N GLY A 683 30.01 31.54 33.06
CA GLY A 683 29.84 30.85 34.33
C GLY A 683 28.53 31.12 35.08
N LEU A 684 27.57 31.82 34.46
CA LEU A 684 26.15 31.86 34.83
C LEU A 684 25.33 31.17 33.73
N THR A 685 24.20 30.52 34.08
CA THR A 685 23.34 29.87 33.06
C THR A 685 22.38 30.88 32.42
N ASP A 686 21.97 30.65 31.17
CA ASP A 686 21.02 31.48 30.40
C ASP A 686 19.73 31.78 31.21
N LEU A 687 19.33 30.87 32.11
CA LEU A 687 18.25 31.11 33.07
C LEU A 687 18.60 32.16 34.12
N GLU A 688 19.76 32.04 34.76
CA GLU A 688 20.21 32.98 35.81
C GLU A 688 20.20 34.40 35.23
N GLU A 689 20.65 34.56 33.99
CA GLU A 689 20.67 35.83 33.25
C GLU A 689 19.26 36.37 32.97
N THR A 690 18.35 35.52 32.46
CA THR A 690 16.99 35.94 32.09
C THR A 690 16.08 36.18 33.30
N THR A 691 16.37 35.59 34.46
CA THR A 691 15.53 35.69 35.67
C THR A 691 16.09 36.63 36.73
N GLY A 692 17.41 36.89 36.74
CA GLY A 692 18.06 37.76 37.71
C GLY A 692 18.27 37.17 39.08
N ILE A 693 18.29 35.85 39.19
CA ILE A 693 18.36 35.14 40.47
C ILE A 693 19.60 34.23 40.46
N ASP A 694 20.68 34.70 41.08
CA ASP A 694 21.93 33.93 41.21
C ASP A 694 21.75 32.62 42.00
N ASN A 695 22.17 31.50 41.43
CA ASN A 695 22.32 30.22 42.11
C ASN A 695 23.63 30.20 42.93
N PRO A 696 23.61 29.93 44.25
CA PRO A 696 24.82 29.88 45.05
C PRO A 696 25.74 28.66 44.78
N LEU A 697 25.38 27.77 43.85
CA LEU A 697 26.12 26.54 43.51
C LEU A 697 26.88 26.58 42.18
N THR A 698 26.70 27.61 41.33
CA THR A 698 27.50 27.85 40.12
C THR A 698 28.98 28.11 40.50
N ASP A 699 29.91 27.50 39.75
CA ASP A 699 31.29 27.32 40.18
C ASP A 699 32.08 28.66 40.21
N ILE A 700 32.97 28.80 41.19
CA ILE A 700 33.50 30.09 41.66
C ILE A 700 34.44 30.75 40.62
N ALA A 701 33.93 31.66 39.79
CA ALA A 701 34.25 33.11 39.82
C ALA A 701 33.56 33.91 38.68
N PRO A 702 32.24 34.15 38.72
CA PRO A 702 31.60 35.13 37.85
C PRO A 702 31.96 36.55 38.31
N ASN A 703 32.05 37.47 37.36
CA ASN A 703 32.37 38.87 37.59
C ASN A 703 31.11 39.77 37.59
N GLY A 704 29.99 39.30 38.14
CA GLY A 704 28.72 40.03 38.10
C GLY A 704 27.66 39.47 39.03
N THR A 705 26.50 40.13 39.07
CA THR A 705 25.25 39.64 39.68
C THR A 705 24.21 39.68 38.58
N SER A 706 23.52 38.57 38.29
CA SER A 706 22.51 38.53 37.23
C SER A 706 21.47 39.66 37.40
N ASP A 707 21.35 40.55 36.41
CA ASP A 707 20.30 41.59 36.36
C ASP A 707 19.50 41.43 35.06
N PRO A 708 18.25 40.95 35.13
CA PRO A 708 17.44 40.61 33.96
C PRO A 708 16.87 41.87 33.29
N ASN A 709 17.21 43.07 33.80
CA ASN A 709 16.90 44.35 33.18
C ASN A 709 18.14 45.06 32.64
N ASN A 710 19.32 44.43 32.72
CA ASN A 710 20.54 44.91 32.12
C ASN A 710 20.80 44.08 30.85
N SER A 711 20.63 44.69 29.68
CA SER A 711 20.85 44.07 28.36
C SER A 711 22.30 43.61 28.13
N CYS A 712 23.23 44.01 29.01
CA CYS A 712 24.66 43.82 28.91
C CYS A 712 25.27 43.04 30.09
N ASP A 713 24.45 42.35 30.89
CA ASP A 713 24.92 41.45 31.95
C ASP A 713 24.28 40.07 31.79
N PRO A 714 25.06 38.99 31.59
CA PRO A 714 26.50 38.89 31.39
C PRO A 714 26.90 38.48 29.97
N ILE A 715 26.16 38.88 28.93
CA ILE A 715 26.69 38.82 27.56
C ILE A 715 28.05 39.52 27.54
N GLY A 716 29.14 38.76 27.33
CA GLY A 716 30.54 39.20 27.44
C GLY A 716 31.01 40.28 26.46
N LEU A 717 30.26 41.37 26.33
CA LEU A 717 30.55 42.58 25.55
C LEU A 717 31.00 43.70 26.50
N ASP A 718 31.96 44.50 26.04
CA ASP A 718 32.76 45.40 26.86
C ASP A 718 31.88 46.44 27.60
N LEU A 719 32.01 46.51 28.93
CA LEU A 719 31.35 47.52 29.78
C LEU A 719 32.14 48.85 29.81
N THR A 720 33.13 48.99 28.93
CA THR A 720 33.75 50.28 28.68
C THR A 720 32.77 51.20 27.99
N ASP A 721 32.75 52.45 28.43
CA ASP A 721 32.21 53.58 27.69
C ASP A 721 33.45 54.20 27.03
N THR A 722 33.81 53.68 25.85
CA THR A 722 35.12 53.93 25.25
C THR A 722 35.24 55.35 24.72
N ASP A 723 34.12 55.98 24.36
CA ASP A 723 34.08 57.34 23.84
C ASP A 723 33.61 58.42 24.86
N GLU A 724 33.27 57.99 26.08
CA GLU A 724 32.85 58.81 27.23
C GLU A 724 31.53 59.57 27.00
N ASP A 725 30.62 59.05 26.18
CA ASP A 725 29.35 59.69 25.84
C ASP A 725 28.22 59.43 26.88
N GLY A 726 28.39 58.38 27.68
CA GLY A 726 27.50 57.99 28.77
C GLY A 726 26.63 56.75 28.51
N LEU A 727 26.76 56.10 27.36
CA LEU A 727 26.36 54.73 27.07
C LEU A 727 27.60 53.81 27.08
N THR A 728 27.43 52.53 27.35
CA THR A 728 28.52 51.54 27.26
C THR A 728 28.60 51.00 25.84
N ASP A 729 29.80 50.58 25.41
CA ASP A 729 30.04 50.00 24.07
C ASP A 729 29.07 48.83 23.77
N CYS A 730 28.62 48.12 24.81
CA CYS A 730 27.59 47.08 24.72
C CYS A 730 26.17 47.63 24.47
N GLU A 731 25.76 48.73 25.13
CA GLU A 731 24.46 49.38 24.88
C GLU A 731 24.38 49.88 23.43
N GLU A 732 25.49 50.40 22.90
CA GLU A 732 25.61 50.86 21.51
C GLU A 732 25.53 49.71 20.50
N THR A 733 26.24 48.60 20.76
CA THR A 733 26.26 47.44 19.85
C THR A 733 24.92 46.69 19.80
N THR A 734 24.19 46.65 20.92
CA THR A 734 22.93 45.90 21.03
C THR A 734 21.70 46.74 20.74
N GLY A 735 21.80 48.06 20.84
CA GLY A 735 20.71 48.99 20.59
C GLY A 735 19.66 49.06 21.70
N ILE A 736 19.97 48.56 22.91
CA ILE A 736 19.04 48.48 24.05
C ILE A 736 19.65 49.21 25.25
N ASP A 737 19.15 50.41 25.54
CA ASP A 737 19.60 51.28 26.65
C ASP A 737 19.26 50.69 28.05
N ASP A 738 20.20 50.73 29.01
CA ASP A 738 19.91 50.50 30.44
C ASP A 738 19.13 51.70 31.01
N PRO A 739 17.96 51.51 31.64
CA PRO A 739 17.23 52.59 32.28
C PRO A 739 17.98 53.31 33.43
N ASN A 740 19.12 52.79 33.90
CA ASN A 740 19.96 53.37 34.95
C ASN A 740 21.16 54.19 34.46
N THR A 741 21.51 54.17 33.17
CA THR A 741 22.50 55.09 32.60
C THR A 741 21.98 56.54 32.68
N GLN A 742 22.87 57.46 33.07
CA GLN A 742 22.47 58.72 33.69
C GLN A 742 22.09 59.78 32.64
N LEU A 743 20.82 59.81 32.18
CA LEU A 743 20.27 60.81 31.24
C LEU A 743 20.65 62.28 31.58
N SER A 744 21.70 62.79 30.94
CA SER A 744 21.92 64.23 30.75
C SER A 744 22.91 64.47 29.60
N PRO A 745 22.47 64.98 28.43
CA PRO A 745 23.23 64.96 27.19
C PRO A 745 24.35 66.02 27.17
N PRO A 746 25.47 65.76 26.49
CA PRO A 746 26.37 66.80 26.02
C PRO A 746 26.27 67.02 24.49
N ASP A 747 25.09 67.32 23.93
CA ASP A 747 24.94 67.88 22.56
C ASP A 747 25.84 67.19 21.49
N ASP A 748 25.73 65.87 21.28
CA ASP A 748 26.01 65.28 19.97
C ASP A 748 24.73 65.34 19.11
N ALA A 749 24.86 65.06 17.81
CA ALA A 749 23.83 65.36 16.83
C ALA A 749 22.75 64.27 16.70
N ASP A 750 22.83 63.18 17.47
CA ASP A 750 22.14 61.93 17.13
C ASP A 750 20.98 61.62 18.10
N GLY A 751 20.97 62.23 19.29
CA GLY A 751 19.85 62.10 20.24
C GLY A 751 19.90 60.76 21.00
N PRO A 752 19.01 60.58 22.00
CA PRO A 752 19.30 59.74 23.17
C PRO A 752 18.96 58.25 22.98
N THR A 753 19.13 57.68 21.79
CA THR A 753 18.78 56.27 21.52
C THR A 753 19.79 55.66 20.54
N SER A 754 20.48 54.61 20.97
CA SER A 754 21.29 53.71 20.13
C SER A 754 20.44 53.12 18.99
N ASP A 755 20.91 53.13 17.74
CA ASP A 755 20.25 52.46 16.60
C ASP A 755 21.08 51.25 16.15
N PRO A 756 20.70 50.01 16.52
CA PRO A 756 21.43 48.80 16.15
C PRO A 756 21.35 48.47 14.64
N ASN A 757 20.64 49.28 13.84
CA ASN A 757 20.66 49.19 12.38
C ASN A 757 21.62 50.19 11.71
N ASP A 758 22.33 51.02 12.48
CA ASP A 758 23.44 51.81 11.97
C ASP A 758 24.72 50.97 11.99
N SER A 759 25.11 50.47 10.82
CA SER A 759 26.29 49.61 10.65
C SER A 759 27.63 50.30 10.94
N CYS A 760 27.63 51.60 11.26
CA CYS A 760 28.82 52.36 11.64
C CYS A 760 28.86 52.73 13.15
N ASP A 761 28.02 52.11 13.99
CA ASP A 761 27.98 52.25 15.46
C ASP A 761 28.32 50.90 16.16
N PRO A 762 29.22 50.80 17.17
CA PRO A 762 30.04 51.86 17.78
C PRO A 762 31.33 52.19 17.04
N ILE A 763 31.70 53.46 17.14
CA ILE A 763 32.64 54.19 16.28
C ILE A 763 34.12 53.73 16.42
N GLU A 764 34.50 52.88 17.36
CA GLU A 764 35.91 52.47 17.52
C GLU A 764 36.41 51.34 16.59
N ILE A 765 35.52 50.67 15.83
CA ILE A 765 35.95 49.74 14.76
C ILE A 765 35.74 50.27 13.35
N SER A 766 35.01 51.38 13.17
CA SER A 766 34.85 52.03 11.87
C SER A 766 35.68 53.30 11.77
N PRO A 767 36.58 53.43 10.79
CA PRO A 767 37.43 54.61 10.68
C PRO A 767 36.55 55.86 10.47
N LEU A 768 36.59 56.81 11.42
CA LEU A 768 36.29 58.24 11.17
C LEU A 768 37.27 58.89 10.17
N VAL A 769 38.04 58.06 9.47
CA VAL A 769 38.95 58.46 8.42
C VAL A 769 38.05 58.61 7.19
N ASP A 770 37.90 59.86 6.79
CA ASP A 770 37.49 60.24 5.45
C ASP A 770 38.79 60.26 4.64
N SER A 771 39.18 59.09 4.12
CA SER A 771 40.52 58.85 3.56
C SER A 771 40.79 59.72 2.32
N ASP A 772 39.75 60.09 1.60
CA ASP A 772 39.83 60.89 0.38
C ASP A 772 39.35 62.35 0.57
N ASN A 773 38.81 62.63 1.75
CA ASN A 773 38.46 63.93 2.29
C ASN A 773 37.21 64.58 1.67
N ASP A 774 36.26 63.77 1.17
CA ASP A 774 35.09 64.18 0.40
C ASP A 774 33.83 64.50 1.23
N GLY A 775 33.81 64.06 2.49
CA GLY A 775 32.73 64.32 3.45
C GLY A 775 31.87 63.12 3.82
N LEU A 776 32.13 61.94 3.28
CA LEU A 776 31.69 60.64 3.80
C LEU A 776 32.86 59.94 4.51
N THR A 777 32.56 59.05 5.45
CA THR A 777 33.57 58.22 6.12
C THR A 777 33.81 56.94 5.33
N ASP A 778 35.02 56.35 5.43
CA ASP A 778 35.36 55.11 4.73
C ASP A 778 34.35 53.96 5.04
N CYS A 779 33.64 54.01 6.18
CA CYS A 779 32.54 53.08 6.55
C CYS A 779 31.25 53.32 5.75
N GLU A 780 30.85 54.58 5.57
CA GLU A 780 29.66 54.95 4.79
C GLU A 780 29.83 54.53 3.33
N GLU A 781 31.04 54.65 2.78
CA GLU A 781 31.37 54.27 1.40
C GLU A 781 31.39 52.75 1.16
N THR A 782 31.83 51.96 2.14
CA THR A 782 31.91 50.49 2.00
C THR A 782 30.57 49.79 2.25
N THR A 783 29.69 50.37 3.06
CA THR A 783 28.42 49.74 3.45
C THR A 783 27.22 50.25 2.63
N GLY A 784 27.31 51.46 2.05
CA GLY A 784 26.23 52.05 1.28
C GLY A 784 25.07 52.61 2.10
N ASN A 785 25.28 52.81 3.40
CA ASN A 785 24.29 53.37 4.32
C ASN A 785 24.75 54.77 4.79
N ASP A 786 24.14 55.83 4.23
CA ASP A 786 24.45 57.23 4.59
C ASP A 786 23.99 57.60 6.00
N ASN A 787 24.87 58.15 6.83
CA ASN A 787 24.46 58.79 8.09
C ASN A 787 23.73 60.12 7.80
N PRO A 788 22.50 60.36 8.29
CA PRO A 788 21.75 61.59 8.04
C PRO A 788 22.40 62.88 8.55
N ASN A 789 23.39 62.78 9.45
CA ASN A 789 24.04 63.89 10.15
C ASN A 789 25.43 64.26 9.60
N THR A 790 25.97 63.56 8.60
CA THR A 790 27.17 63.99 7.88
C THR A 790 26.91 65.29 7.12
N VAL A 791 27.82 66.27 7.30
CA VAL A 791 27.55 67.68 6.96
C VAL A 791 27.70 67.94 5.47
N SER A 792 26.60 67.73 4.73
CA SER A 792 26.26 68.24 3.40
C SER A 792 27.31 69.11 2.66
N VAL A 793 28.17 68.51 1.83
CA VAL A 793 28.53 69.08 0.50
C VAL A 793 29.00 68.03 -0.55
N ALA A 794 28.14 67.14 -1.02
CA ALA A 794 28.04 66.76 -2.45
C ALA A 794 26.79 65.90 -2.69
N THR A 795 26.29 65.88 -3.92
CA THR A 795 24.98 65.32 -4.27
C THR A 795 25.10 63.86 -4.71
N GLY A 796 24.71 62.92 -3.85
CA GLY A 796 24.58 61.49 -4.15
C GLY A 796 24.11 60.76 -2.90
N VAL A 797 23.38 59.65 -3.08
CA VAL A 797 23.15 58.66 -2.02
C VAL A 797 24.30 57.66 -2.16
N SER A 798 24.98 57.27 -1.07
CA SER A 798 25.97 56.18 -1.16
C SER A 798 25.28 54.94 -1.74
N ASN A 799 25.93 54.34 -2.72
CA ASN A 799 25.42 53.16 -3.39
C ASN A 799 26.63 52.34 -3.79
N PRO A 800 26.81 51.12 -3.27
CA PRO A 800 27.95 50.28 -3.61
C PRO A 800 27.95 49.82 -5.09
N ASN A 801 26.95 50.25 -5.88
CA ASN A 801 26.87 50.13 -7.33
C ASN A 801 26.91 51.48 -8.10
N ASP A 802 27.20 52.61 -7.45
CA ASP A 802 27.41 53.92 -8.11
C ASP A 802 28.90 54.09 -8.44
N ILE A 803 29.17 54.23 -9.74
CA ILE A 803 30.50 54.28 -10.34
C ILE A 803 31.32 55.54 -10.00
N ASN A 804 30.81 56.41 -9.12
CA ASN A 804 31.51 57.60 -8.62
C ASN A 804 31.78 57.55 -7.11
N ASP A 805 31.52 56.41 -6.46
CA ASP A 805 31.80 56.11 -5.05
C ASP A 805 33.19 55.42 -4.96
N PRO A 806 34.21 55.95 -4.24
CA PRO A 806 35.58 55.52 -4.40
C PRO A 806 35.99 54.38 -3.44
N VAL A 807 35.99 53.13 -3.89
CA VAL A 807 36.55 51.98 -3.13
C VAL A 807 37.75 51.34 -3.85
N ASP A 808 38.85 51.21 -3.10
CA ASP A 808 40.15 50.54 -3.35
C ASP A 808 40.94 50.85 -4.65
N PHE A 809 42.19 51.30 -4.48
CA PHE A 809 43.13 51.68 -5.56
C PHE A 809 44.30 50.72 -5.74
N THR A 810 44.27 49.51 -5.16
CA THR A 810 45.32 48.52 -5.44
C THR A 810 45.22 48.00 -6.88
N ASP A 811 46.23 48.33 -7.67
CA ASP A 811 46.54 47.83 -9.01
C ASP A 811 47.77 46.92 -8.84
N THR A 812 47.53 45.64 -8.56
CA THR A 812 48.57 44.69 -8.15
C THR A 812 49.52 44.34 -9.29
N ASP A 813 49.06 44.41 -10.54
CA ASP A 813 49.85 44.05 -11.72
C ASP A 813 50.39 45.27 -12.50
N GLY A 814 49.91 46.47 -12.18
CA GLY A 814 50.39 47.76 -12.64
C GLY A 814 49.90 48.16 -14.04
N ASP A 815 48.81 47.57 -14.52
CA ASP A 815 48.34 47.72 -15.90
C ASP A 815 47.44 48.96 -16.13
N GLY A 816 46.95 49.55 -15.04
CA GLY A 816 46.11 50.73 -15.01
C GLY A 816 44.64 50.50 -14.64
N LEU A 817 44.22 49.25 -14.41
CA LEU A 817 42.98 48.87 -13.73
C LEU A 817 43.27 48.43 -12.29
N THR A 818 42.32 48.57 -11.38
CA THR A 818 42.41 48.10 -10.00
C THR A 818 41.95 46.65 -9.90
N ASP A 819 42.46 45.91 -8.92
CA ASP A 819 42.13 44.49 -8.68
C ASP A 819 40.59 44.27 -8.54
N ILE A 820 39.86 45.31 -8.11
CA ILE A 820 38.40 45.29 -7.98
C ILE A 820 37.67 45.52 -9.31
N GLU A 821 38.21 46.37 -10.19
CA GLU A 821 37.70 46.54 -11.57
C GLU A 821 37.87 45.25 -12.37
N GLU A 822 38.94 44.51 -12.13
CA GLU A 822 39.22 43.22 -12.77
C GLU A 822 38.29 42.09 -12.29
N THR A 823 37.96 42.06 -11.00
CA THR A 823 37.09 41.01 -10.43
C THR A 823 35.60 41.27 -10.62
N THR A 824 35.19 42.53 -10.76
CA THR A 824 33.77 42.91 -10.96
C THR A 824 33.41 43.16 -12.43
N GLY A 825 34.40 43.41 -13.29
CA GLY A 825 34.21 43.67 -14.72
C GLY A 825 33.61 45.05 -15.05
N VAL A 826 33.57 45.97 -14.09
CA VAL A 826 32.98 47.32 -14.24
C VAL A 826 34.08 48.38 -14.18
N ASP A 827 34.37 48.99 -15.33
CA ASP A 827 35.49 49.93 -15.54
C ASP A 827 35.20 51.35 -15.02
N ASN A 828 36.05 51.89 -14.14
CA ASN A 828 35.89 53.23 -13.59
C ASN A 828 36.24 54.30 -14.65
N PRO A 829 35.41 55.31 -14.91
CA PRO A 829 35.70 56.34 -15.92
C PRO A 829 36.97 57.18 -15.69
N VAL A 830 37.63 57.10 -14.52
CA VAL A 830 38.94 57.75 -14.25
C VAL A 830 40.16 56.89 -14.52
N THR A 831 40.04 55.56 -14.69
CA THR A 831 41.14 54.72 -15.15
C THR A 831 41.36 54.89 -16.66
N PRO A 832 42.56 54.64 -17.19
CA PRO A 832 42.85 54.86 -18.61
C PRO A 832 42.00 53.91 -19.46
N ALA A 833 41.07 54.46 -20.26
CA ALA A 833 40.17 53.71 -21.18
C ALA A 833 40.83 52.76 -22.20
N THR A 834 42.16 52.67 -22.18
CA THR A 834 42.95 51.59 -22.77
C THR A 834 44.11 51.30 -21.79
N PRO A 835 43.99 50.29 -20.91
CA PRO A 835 45.08 49.85 -20.04
C PRO A 835 46.31 49.50 -20.88
N SER A 836 47.51 49.70 -20.34
CA SER A 836 48.74 49.36 -21.06
C SER A 836 49.20 47.95 -20.69
N GLY A 837 48.44 46.95 -21.11
CA GLY A 837 48.63 45.54 -20.78
C GLY A 837 47.78 44.64 -21.70
N THR A 838 47.83 43.32 -21.53
CA THR A 838 47.11 42.33 -22.35
C THR A 838 45.87 41.72 -21.68
N SER A 839 45.39 42.30 -20.59
CA SER A 839 44.23 41.85 -19.80
C SER A 839 42.89 42.18 -20.47
N ASP A 840 41.92 41.28 -20.33
CA ASP A 840 40.51 41.43 -20.72
C ASP A 840 39.65 41.08 -19.48
N PRO A 841 38.84 42.02 -18.93
CA PRO A 841 38.05 41.80 -17.72
C PRO A 841 36.90 40.77 -17.88
N ASN A 842 36.74 40.16 -19.05
CA ASN A 842 35.87 38.99 -19.25
C ASN A 842 36.64 37.68 -19.51
N ASP A 843 37.96 37.68 -19.37
CA ASP A 843 38.80 36.48 -19.52
C ASP A 843 39.11 35.87 -18.14
N SER A 844 38.52 34.71 -17.86
CA SER A 844 38.74 33.97 -16.61
C SER A 844 40.18 33.50 -16.38
N CYS A 845 41.08 33.67 -17.36
CA CYS A 845 42.48 33.24 -17.30
C CYS A 845 43.54 34.38 -17.28
N ASP A 846 43.22 35.68 -17.13
CA ASP A 846 44.23 36.78 -17.08
C ASP A 846 43.97 37.90 -16.02
N PRO A 847 44.90 38.22 -15.07
CA PRO A 847 46.03 37.43 -14.57
C PRO A 847 45.93 37.09 -13.06
N ILE A 848 45.89 35.80 -12.75
CA ILE A 848 46.49 35.30 -11.50
C ILE A 848 47.97 35.02 -11.81
N VAL A 849 48.87 35.65 -11.05
CA VAL A 849 50.35 35.68 -11.16
C VAL A 849 51.06 34.30 -11.28
N TYR A 850 50.34 33.18 -11.36
CA TYR A 850 50.88 31.83 -11.48
C TYR A 850 50.27 30.93 -12.58
N SER A 851 49.36 31.40 -13.44
CA SER A 851 48.85 30.54 -14.52
C SER A 851 49.85 30.47 -15.70
N PRO A 852 50.40 29.31 -16.07
CA PRO A 852 51.39 29.20 -17.14
C PRO A 852 50.73 29.22 -18.52
N LEU A 853 51.22 30.05 -19.44
CA LEU A 853 50.98 29.96 -20.89
C LEU A 853 51.66 28.73 -21.54
N ILE A 854 51.62 27.58 -20.87
CA ILE A 854 52.20 26.33 -21.34
C ILE A 854 51.14 25.61 -22.16
N ASP A 855 51.51 25.26 -23.39
CA ASP A 855 50.79 24.35 -24.29
C ASP A 855 51.55 23.01 -24.19
N SER A 856 51.12 22.18 -23.25
CA SER A 856 51.88 21.00 -22.79
C SER A 856 51.94 19.90 -23.84
N ASP A 857 50.96 19.81 -24.73
CA ASP A 857 50.88 18.80 -25.79
C ASP A 857 51.17 19.36 -27.20
N ASN A 858 51.33 20.68 -27.28
CA ASN A 858 51.83 21.46 -28.39
C ASN A 858 50.84 21.55 -29.58
N ASP A 859 49.54 21.51 -29.30
CA ASP A 859 48.44 21.44 -30.27
C ASP A 859 47.92 22.82 -30.74
N GLY A 860 48.25 23.88 -30.01
CA GLY A 860 47.88 25.26 -30.30
C GLY A 860 46.93 25.91 -29.30
N LEU A 861 46.40 25.19 -28.32
CA LEU A 861 45.67 25.72 -27.16
C LEU A 861 46.58 25.72 -25.91
N THR A 862 46.34 26.62 -24.96
CA THR A 862 47.05 26.60 -23.67
C THR A 862 46.33 25.69 -22.67
N ASP A 863 47.08 25.10 -21.73
CA ASP A 863 46.53 24.22 -20.70
C ASP A 863 45.36 24.90 -19.91
N CYS A 864 45.30 26.24 -19.80
CA CYS A 864 44.17 26.98 -19.18
C CYS A 864 42.90 26.98 -20.05
N GLU A 865 43.04 27.15 -21.37
CA GLU A 865 41.93 27.12 -22.34
C GLU A 865 41.28 25.73 -22.39
N GLU A 866 42.09 24.68 -22.32
CA GLU A 866 41.61 23.29 -22.29
C GLU A 866 40.88 22.95 -20.99
N THR A 867 41.32 23.51 -19.86
CA THR A 867 40.74 23.20 -18.54
C THR A 867 39.43 23.95 -18.27
N THR A 868 39.27 25.14 -18.86
CA THR A 868 38.10 26.02 -18.61
C THR A 868 37.04 25.95 -19.69
N GLY A 869 37.37 25.47 -20.91
CA GLY A 869 36.44 25.33 -22.02
C GLY A 869 36.05 26.65 -22.71
N ASN A 870 36.77 27.74 -22.42
CA ASN A 870 36.57 29.05 -23.02
C ASN A 870 37.76 29.42 -23.92
N ASP A 871 37.53 29.54 -25.24
CA ASP A 871 38.56 29.87 -26.24
C ASP A 871 39.04 31.32 -26.13
N ASN A 872 40.37 31.57 -26.08
CA ASN A 872 40.89 32.92 -26.26
C ASN A 872 40.76 33.34 -27.74
N PRO A 873 40.08 34.46 -28.04
CA PRO A 873 39.83 34.89 -29.43
C PRO A 873 41.10 35.33 -30.19
N ASN A 874 42.24 35.49 -29.52
CA ASN A 874 43.53 35.82 -30.13
C ASN A 874 44.41 34.61 -30.46
N THR A 875 43.95 33.38 -30.17
CA THR A 875 44.69 32.15 -30.50
C THR A 875 44.68 31.93 -32.00
N VAL A 876 45.85 32.09 -32.62
CA VAL A 876 46.00 32.17 -34.08
C VAL A 876 45.98 30.75 -34.65
N PHE A 877 44.93 30.44 -35.42
CA PHE A 877 44.54 29.12 -35.96
C PHE A 877 43.68 28.34 -34.95
N ILE A 878 42.34 28.39 -34.99
CA ILE A 878 41.37 27.36 -35.49
C ILE A 878 39.91 27.95 -35.33
N PRO A 879 38.82 27.44 -35.96
CA PRO A 879 37.45 27.99 -35.82
C PRO A 879 36.77 27.74 -34.45
N PRO A 880 35.76 28.55 -34.07
CA PRO A 880 35.26 28.76 -32.70
C PRO A 880 34.35 27.64 -32.13
N SER A 881 34.76 26.37 -32.20
CA SER A 881 33.95 25.27 -31.66
C SER A 881 34.73 23.97 -31.37
N ILE A 882 35.94 24.04 -30.82
CA ILE A 882 36.75 22.83 -30.55
C ILE A 882 37.23 22.65 -29.10
N SER A 883 37.00 23.59 -28.19
CA SER A 883 37.37 23.46 -26.77
C SER A 883 36.19 23.06 -25.88
N ASN A 884 35.43 22.05 -26.29
CA ASN A 884 34.43 21.46 -25.40
C ASN A 884 34.98 20.15 -24.83
N PRO A 885 35.29 20.05 -23.52
CA PRO A 885 35.82 18.84 -22.91
C PRO A 885 34.86 17.63 -22.99
N ASN A 886 33.62 17.82 -23.46
CA ASN A 886 32.62 16.77 -23.71
C ASN A 886 32.21 16.62 -25.20
N ASP A 887 32.89 17.24 -26.17
CA ASP A 887 32.62 17.02 -27.61
C ASP A 887 33.32 15.75 -28.12
N ALA A 888 32.54 14.78 -28.58
CA ALA A 888 33.01 13.51 -29.13
C ALA A 888 33.84 13.64 -30.43
N ASN A 889 33.95 14.84 -31.02
CA ASN A 889 34.78 15.11 -32.20
C ASN A 889 36.11 15.82 -31.89
N ASP A 890 36.43 16.05 -30.61
CA ASP A 890 37.75 16.48 -30.18
C ASP A 890 38.81 15.43 -30.57
N PRO A 891 39.93 15.81 -31.22
CA PRO A 891 41.00 14.87 -31.55
C PRO A 891 41.69 14.20 -30.35
N TYR A 892 41.55 14.71 -29.11
CA TYR A 892 42.02 14.07 -27.87
C TYR A 892 41.15 14.39 -26.63
N PRO A 893 39.97 13.77 -26.46
CA PRO A 893 39.17 13.96 -25.23
C PRO A 893 39.96 13.46 -24.00
N GLN A 894 40.04 14.28 -22.95
CA GLN A 894 40.42 13.82 -21.62
C GLN A 894 39.45 12.70 -21.23
N SER A 895 39.98 11.50 -21.00
CA SER A 895 39.17 10.37 -20.56
C SER A 895 38.50 10.71 -19.23
N ALA A 896 37.17 10.68 -19.18
CA ALA A 896 36.41 10.84 -17.96
C ALA A 896 36.98 9.94 -16.84
N PRO A 897 37.04 10.43 -15.58
CA PRO A 897 37.51 9.62 -14.46
C PRO A 897 36.72 8.31 -14.40
N VAL A 898 37.43 7.19 -14.43
CA VAL A 898 36.83 5.86 -14.34
C VAL A 898 36.40 5.62 -12.90
N VAL A 899 35.13 5.29 -12.70
CA VAL A 899 34.56 4.91 -11.41
C VAL A 899 34.94 3.47 -11.10
N SER A 900 35.34 3.20 -9.87
CA SER A 900 35.65 1.86 -9.36
C SER A 900 35.10 1.71 -7.95
N VAL A 901 34.58 0.53 -7.65
CA VAL A 901 34.07 0.20 -6.31
C VAL A 901 35.01 -0.82 -5.67
N THR A 902 35.36 -0.59 -4.41
CA THR A 902 36.13 -1.54 -3.60
C THR A 902 35.33 -1.92 -2.37
N TYR A 903 35.15 -3.21 -2.14
CA TYR A 903 34.44 -3.76 -0.99
C TYR A 903 35.08 -5.09 -0.57
N SER A 904 34.71 -5.59 0.61
CA SER A 904 35.02 -6.95 1.03
C SER A 904 34.07 -7.91 0.31
N PRO A 905 34.56 -8.83 -0.55
CA PRO A 905 33.69 -9.70 -1.35
C PRO A 905 32.99 -10.79 -0.53
N THR A 906 33.39 -10.95 0.73
CA THR A 906 32.87 -11.94 1.68
C THR A 906 32.87 -11.32 3.08
N VAL A 907 31.74 -11.41 3.79
CA VAL A 907 31.56 -10.92 5.16
C VAL A 907 30.83 -11.98 5.97
N ASN A 908 31.16 -12.18 7.25
CA ASN A 908 30.40 -13.06 8.15
C ASN A 908 29.12 -12.33 8.61
N GLU A 909 28.07 -13.08 8.89
CA GLU A 909 26.85 -12.59 9.56
C GLU A 909 27.12 -11.94 10.92
N ASP A 910 28.01 -12.54 11.73
CA ASP A 910 28.50 -12.02 13.03
C ASP A 910 29.16 -10.61 13.02
N VAL A 911 29.43 -10.03 11.84
CA VAL A 911 30.23 -8.80 11.74
C VAL A 911 29.38 -7.55 12.05
N GLY A 912 28.05 -7.63 11.93
CA GLY A 912 27.10 -6.56 12.23
C GLY A 912 27.08 -5.40 11.22
N THR A 913 28.22 -4.98 10.68
CA THR A 913 28.30 -3.92 9.65
C THR A 913 29.47 -4.12 8.66
N THR A 914 29.30 -3.68 7.41
CA THR A 914 30.36 -3.60 6.39
C THR A 914 30.31 -2.30 5.58
N SER A 915 31.40 -1.95 4.88
CA SER A 915 31.53 -0.67 4.16
C SER A 915 31.84 -0.84 2.68
N VAL A 916 31.26 0.01 1.83
CA VAL A 916 31.52 0.06 0.38
C VAL A 916 32.25 1.36 0.04
N GLN A 917 33.40 1.25 -0.64
CA GLN A 917 34.20 2.39 -1.09
C GLN A 917 33.98 2.68 -2.56
N ILE A 918 33.66 3.93 -2.92
CA ILE A 918 33.63 4.39 -4.32
C ILE A 918 34.86 5.25 -4.57
N SER A 919 35.57 4.95 -5.67
CA SER A 919 36.83 5.60 -6.05
C SER A 919 36.82 6.05 -7.51
N LEU A 920 37.31 7.26 -7.76
CA LEU A 920 37.58 7.83 -9.08
C LEU A 920 39.05 7.64 -9.46
N SER A 921 39.33 7.27 -10.71
CA SER A 921 40.71 7.11 -11.20
C SER A 921 41.55 8.41 -11.19
N SER A 922 40.88 9.56 -11.11
CA SER A 922 41.45 10.90 -11.00
C SER A 922 40.41 11.85 -10.36
N PRO A 923 40.83 12.97 -9.73
CA PRO A 923 39.90 13.92 -9.10
C PRO A 923 38.90 14.47 -10.11
N SER A 924 37.63 14.64 -9.70
CA SER A 924 36.63 15.32 -10.54
C SER A 924 36.67 16.83 -10.31
N THR A 925 36.35 17.61 -11.35
CA THR A 925 36.25 19.08 -11.30
C THR A 925 34.88 19.56 -10.82
N SER A 926 33.88 18.67 -10.71
CA SER A 926 32.54 18.93 -10.18
C SER A 926 32.11 17.82 -9.22
N PRO A 927 31.10 18.03 -8.34
CA PRO A 927 30.63 17.00 -7.44
C PRO A 927 30.04 15.84 -8.23
N LYS A 928 30.37 14.60 -7.83
CA LYS A 928 29.80 13.38 -8.42
C LYS A 928 28.84 12.74 -7.43
N TYR A 929 27.62 12.47 -7.88
CA TYR A 929 26.55 11.88 -7.07
C TYR A 929 26.37 10.43 -7.47
N PHE A 930 26.34 9.55 -6.48
CA PHE A 930 26.16 8.11 -6.68
C PHE A 930 25.00 7.61 -5.83
N GLU A 931 24.29 6.61 -6.36
CA GLU A 931 23.26 5.86 -5.65
C GLU A 931 23.50 4.37 -5.82
N ILE A 932 23.28 3.62 -4.74
CA ILE A 932 23.34 2.16 -4.75
C ILE A 932 21.94 1.63 -4.50
N TYR A 933 21.48 0.75 -5.38
CA TYR A 933 20.22 0.03 -5.24
C TYR A 933 20.49 -1.46 -5.02
N HIS A 934 19.67 -2.08 -4.18
CA HIS A 934 19.60 -3.53 -4.05
C HIS A 934 18.65 -4.08 -5.15
N THR A 935 19.03 -5.16 -5.82
CA THR A 935 18.14 -5.85 -6.76
C THR A 935 17.70 -7.19 -6.20
N TYR A 936 16.41 -7.32 -5.85
CA TYR A 936 15.82 -8.62 -5.53
C TYR A 936 15.84 -9.52 -6.77
N GLN A 937 16.48 -10.70 -6.68
CA GLN A 937 16.26 -11.80 -7.62
C GLN A 937 15.88 -13.04 -6.82
N PHE A 938 14.60 -13.44 -6.91
CA PHE A 938 14.13 -14.72 -6.37
C PHE A 938 14.84 -15.89 -7.07
N ALA A 939 15.62 -16.65 -6.30
CA ALA A 939 16.15 -17.95 -6.71
C ALA A 939 16.38 -18.93 -5.55
N ASP A 940 15.57 -18.91 -4.49
CA ASP A 940 15.39 -20.08 -3.62
C ASP A 940 14.04 -20.01 -2.86
N PRO A 941 13.13 -20.99 -3.02
CA PRO A 941 11.89 -21.06 -2.23
C PRO A 941 12.09 -21.50 -0.77
N TYR A 942 13.34 -21.64 -0.29
CA TYR A 942 13.65 -21.82 1.14
C TYR A 942 14.35 -20.63 1.79
N ALA A 943 14.80 -19.62 1.03
CA ALA A 943 15.26 -18.34 1.57
C ALA A 943 14.04 -17.41 1.71
N SER A 944 13.13 -17.80 2.60
CA SER A 944 12.01 -16.97 3.02
C SER A 944 12.43 -16.32 4.34
N TYR A 945 12.82 -15.05 4.32
CA TYR A 945 12.45 -13.95 5.23
C TYR A 945 13.45 -12.79 5.03
N GLU A 946 13.01 -11.55 5.14
CA GLU A 946 13.80 -10.32 4.95
C GLU A 946 14.87 -10.07 6.04
N LEU A 947 15.41 -11.11 6.68
CA LEU A 947 16.01 -11.00 8.01
C LEU A 947 17.54 -11.01 8.09
N ASP A 948 18.26 -11.23 6.99
CA ASP A 948 19.72 -11.43 7.08
C ASP A 948 20.53 -10.13 6.90
N TYR A 949 19.96 -9.11 6.26
CA TYR A 949 20.65 -7.82 6.08
C TYR A 949 19.69 -6.67 5.73
N PHE A 950 20.02 -5.46 6.19
CA PHE A 950 19.39 -4.22 5.74
C PHE A 950 20.39 -3.35 4.99
N ILE A 951 20.11 -3.09 3.72
CA ILE A 951 20.84 -2.08 2.94
C ILE A 951 19.96 -0.84 2.84
N TYR A 952 20.31 0.21 3.59
CA TYR A 952 19.78 1.53 3.28
C TYR A 952 20.28 1.96 1.90
N ALA A 953 19.37 2.35 1.01
CA ALA A 953 19.73 3.00 -0.25
C ALA A 953 20.56 4.26 0.05
N GLY A 954 21.88 4.14 -0.08
CA GLY A 954 22.82 5.19 0.24
C GLY A 954 23.04 6.10 -0.96
N SER A 955 22.74 7.40 -0.80
CA SER A 955 23.25 8.42 -1.72
C SER A 955 24.60 8.92 -1.20
N ILE A 956 25.60 9.02 -2.08
CA ILE A 956 26.93 9.50 -1.70
C ILE A 956 27.47 10.49 -2.73
N THR A 957 28.05 11.58 -2.23
CA THR A 957 28.67 12.61 -3.06
C THR A 957 30.18 12.57 -2.91
N ILE A 958 30.92 12.50 -4.03
CA ILE A 958 32.36 12.78 -4.05
C ILE A 958 32.53 14.27 -4.39
N PRO A 959 32.99 15.12 -3.45
CA PRO A 959 33.17 16.54 -3.71
C PRO A 959 34.27 16.82 -4.75
N PRO A 960 34.25 18.00 -5.41
CA PRO A 960 35.32 18.40 -6.34
C PRO A 960 36.71 18.28 -5.72
N GLY A 961 37.67 17.75 -6.49
CA GLY A 961 39.06 17.58 -6.05
C GLY A 961 39.33 16.34 -5.18
N GLN A 962 38.29 15.62 -4.74
CA GLN A 962 38.43 14.34 -4.06
C GLN A 962 38.39 13.16 -5.05
N THR A 963 38.96 12.03 -4.64
CA THR A 963 38.96 10.80 -5.45
C THR A 963 38.19 9.65 -4.81
N GLN A 964 37.72 9.78 -3.57
CA GLN A 964 37.11 8.67 -2.82
C GLN A 964 36.01 9.17 -1.87
N ALA A 965 34.99 8.34 -1.66
CA ALA A 965 34.01 8.49 -0.58
C ALA A 965 33.56 7.09 -0.08
N VAL A 966 33.15 7.03 1.19
CA VAL A 966 32.83 5.79 1.92
C VAL A 966 31.36 5.77 2.29
N ILE A 967 30.65 4.69 1.97
CA ILE A 967 29.36 4.37 2.61
C ILE A 967 29.67 3.53 3.83
N ALA A 968 29.26 4.01 5.02
CA ALA A 968 29.67 3.43 6.29
C ALA A 968 28.74 2.32 6.82
N ASP A 969 27.53 2.16 6.29
CA ASP A 969 26.47 1.43 7.02
C ASP A 969 25.72 0.40 6.15
N VAL A 970 26.41 -0.65 5.67
CA VAL A 970 25.69 -1.89 5.26
C VAL A 970 25.52 -2.72 6.53
N ILE A 971 24.30 -2.81 7.05
CA ILE A 971 23.98 -3.51 8.30
C ILE A 971 23.73 -4.98 7.96
N ILE A 972 24.45 -5.87 8.63
CA ILE A 972 24.31 -7.32 8.50
C ILE A 972 23.64 -7.78 9.79
N VAL A 973 22.46 -8.39 9.66
CA VAL A 973 21.72 -8.91 10.80
C VAL A 973 22.19 -10.35 11.01
N ASN A 974 22.47 -10.71 12.26
CA ASN A 974 22.84 -12.08 12.57
C ASN A 974 21.55 -12.87 12.80
N ASP A 975 21.34 -13.85 11.95
CA ASP A 975 20.22 -14.78 12.04
C ASP A 975 20.69 -16.05 12.80
N THR A 976 19.88 -17.11 12.88
CA THR A 976 20.28 -18.33 13.62
C THR A 976 20.12 -19.59 12.77
N TRP A 977 19.90 -19.43 11.46
CA TRP A 977 19.60 -20.50 10.54
C TRP A 977 20.86 -20.84 9.74
N ALA A 978 21.33 -22.08 9.92
CA ALA A 978 22.38 -22.64 9.07
C ALA A 978 21.84 -22.84 7.63
N GLU A 979 21.99 -21.81 6.81
CA GLU A 979 21.60 -21.74 5.42
C GLU A 979 22.79 -22.06 4.48
N SER A 980 22.88 -21.36 3.35
CA SER A 980 24.01 -21.45 2.44
C SER A 980 24.47 -20.05 2.09
N ASN A 981 25.79 -19.82 2.00
CA ASN A 981 26.36 -18.52 1.66
C ASN A 981 25.56 -17.73 0.62
N GLU A 982 25.05 -16.57 1.02
CA GLU A 982 24.14 -15.78 0.22
C GLU A 982 24.85 -14.67 -0.57
N PRO A 983 24.56 -14.50 -1.87
CA PRO A 983 25.04 -13.36 -2.64
C PRO A 983 24.05 -12.19 -2.63
N ILE A 984 24.47 -11.06 -2.07
CA ILE A 984 23.76 -9.77 -2.20
C ILE A 984 24.18 -9.11 -3.51
N GLU A 985 23.26 -8.94 -4.46
CA GLU A 985 23.51 -8.22 -5.72
C GLU A 985 23.11 -6.74 -5.62
N MET A 986 24.07 -5.85 -5.86
CA MET A 986 23.91 -4.40 -5.78
C MET A 986 24.21 -3.75 -7.13
N GLN A 987 23.44 -2.72 -7.47
CA GLN A 987 23.62 -1.90 -8.66
C GLN A 987 24.05 -0.49 -8.29
N LEU A 988 25.14 -0.03 -8.91
CA LEU A 988 25.64 1.34 -8.74
C LEU A 988 25.19 2.24 -9.90
N PHE A 989 24.63 3.41 -9.57
CA PHE A 989 24.25 4.45 -10.52
C PHE A 989 25.01 5.76 -10.25
N GLU A 990 25.43 6.47 -11.30
CA GLU A 990 25.89 7.86 -11.23
C GLU A 990 24.74 8.79 -11.62
N LYS A 991 24.43 9.79 -10.78
CA LYS A 991 23.43 10.82 -11.06
C LYS A 991 24.08 12.01 -11.78
N ILE A 992 23.63 12.29 -13.00
CA ILE A 992 24.11 13.39 -13.85
C ILE A 992 23.04 14.49 -13.95
N PRO A 993 23.38 15.75 -13.64
CA PRO A 993 22.48 16.88 -13.87
C PRO A 993 22.18 17.09 -15.36
N ASN A 994 20.91 17.20 -15.71
CA ASN A 994 20.44 17.62 -17.02
C ASN A 994 20.47 19.15 -17.17
N ILE A 995 20.47 19.60 -18.42
CA ILE A 995 20.48 21.02 -18.82
C ILE A 995 19.26 21.79 -18.27
N ASP A 996 18.17 21.09 -17.97
CA ASP A 996 16.91 21.66 -17.45
C ASP A 996 16.78 21.57 -15.91
N GLY A 997 17.81 21.11 -15.19
CA GLY A 997 17.84 21.05 -13.72
C GLY A 997 17.34 19.75 -13.07
N GLY A 998 16.91 18.74 -13.85
CA GLY A 998 16.64 17.38 -13.37
C GLY A 998 17.91 16.50 -13.25
N LEU A 999 17.83 15.34 -12.59
CA LEU A 999 18.94 14.36 -12.50
C LEU A 999 18.62 13.13 -13.35
N THR A 1000 19.58 12.64 -14.15
CA THR A 1000 19.49 11.35 -14.88
C THR A 1000 20.44 10.33 -14.26
N SER A 1001 19.97 9.10 -14.06
CA SER A 1001 20.78 8.02 -13.49
C SER A 1001 21.43 7.20 -14.61
N ILE A 1002 22.75 7.05 -14.56
CA ILE A 1002 23.51 6.17 -15.44
C ILE A 1002 23.96 4.95 -14.64
N PHE A 1003 23.52 3.77 -15.06
CA PHE A 1003 24.01 2.50 -14.53
C PHE A 1003 25.51 2.34 -14.81
N ILE A 1004 26.28 2.03 -13.78
CA ILE A 1004 27.74 1.88 -13.85
C ILE A 1004 28.14 0.40 -13.89
N GLN A 1005 27.76 -0.38 -12.88
CA GLN A 1005 28.12 -1.79 -12.76
C GLN A 1005 27.25 -2.53 -11.73
N ASP A 1006 27.14 -3.85 -11.90
CA ASP A 1006 26.68 -4.79 -10.88
C ASP A 1006 27.85 -5.18 -9.96
N THR A 1007 27.57 -5.39 -8.68
CA THR A 1007 28.53 -5.86 -7.68
C THR A 1007 27.85 -6.78 -6.68
N SER A 1008 28.54 -7.82 -6.20
CA SER A 1008 27.99 -8.66 -5.14
C SER A 1008 28.89 -8.84 -3.92
N ILE A 1009 28.26 -8.83 -2.75
CA ILE A 1009 28.87 -9.21 -1.47
C ILE A 1009 28.31 -10.59 -1.11
N THR A 1010 29.18 -11.56 -0.83
CA THR A 1010 28.74 -12.85 -0.31
C THR A 1010 28.69 -12.80 1.22
N ILE A 1011 27.53 -13.01 1.82
CA ILE A 1011 27.42 -13.26 3.25
C ILE A 1011 27.81 -14.72 3.50
N ILE A 1012 28.71 -14.91 4.47
CA ILE A 1012 29.12 -16.22 4.95
C ILE A 1012 28.26 -16.49 6.18
N ASP A 1013 27.29 -17.38 5.99
CA ASP A 1013 26.66 -18.12 7.07
C ASP A 1013 27.74 -18.97 7.76
N ASP A 1014 27.95 -18.70 9.04
CA ASP A 1014 28.83 -19.43 9.93
C ASP A 1014 28.11 -20.13 11.09
N ASP A 1015 26.78 -20.12 11.07
CA ASP A 1015 25.91 -20.85 11.95
C ASP A 1015 26.11 -22.36 11.87
N SER A 1016 25.94 -23.01 13.03
CA SER A 1016 25.93 -24.46 13.13
C SER A 1016 24.52 -24.95 13.42
N LEU A 1017 24.19 -26.18 12.97
CA LEU A 1017 22.92 -26.88 13.29
C LEU A 1017 22.60 -27.01 14.81
N ASP A 1018 23.42 -26.47 15.70
CA ASP A 1018 23.31 -26.51 17.16
C ASP A 1018 23.31 -25.09 17.81
N ASP A 1019 23.31 -23.99 17.05
CA ASP A 1019 23.15 -22.64 17.60
C ASP A 1019 21.66 -22.31 17.86
N LEU A 1020 21.41 -21.55 18.93
CA LEU A 1020 20.11 -21.45 19.60
C LEU A 1020 19.18 -20.42 18.93
N PRO A 1021 17.84 -20.64 18.90
CA PRO A 1021 16.88 -19.95 18.01
C PRO A 1021 16.68 -18.43 18.23
N MET A 1022 15.92 -17.79 17.35
CA MET A 1022 15.23 -16.53 17.65
C MET A 1022 14.51 -16.59 19.02
N GLY A 1023 14.48 -15.49 19.77
CA GLY A 1023 13.65 -15.42 20.97
C GLY A 1023 12.17 -15.39 20.57
N ALA A 1024 11.44 -16.50 20.76
CA ALA A 1024 9.99 -16.52 20.58
C ALA A 1024 9.29 -16.26 21.93
N GLY A 1025 8.50 -15.18 21.99
CA GLY A 1025 7.61 -14.90 23.11
C GLY A 1025 6.17 -15.32 22.78
N THR A 1026 5.47 -15.97 23.72
CA THR A 1026 4.02 -16.23 23.58
C THR A 1026 3.25 -15.37 24.58
N ILE A 1027 2.30 -14.59 24.08
CA ILE A 1027 1.39 -13.76 24.90
C ILE A 1027 0.03 -14.46 24.98
N CYS A 1028 -0.50 -14.66 26.19
CA CYS A 1028 -1.79 -15.31 26.40
C CYS A 1028 -2.91 -14.26 26.56
N TYR A 1029 -3.83 -14.21 25.61
CA TYR A 1029 -4.88 -13.19 25.56
C TYR A 1029 -6.08 -13.52 26.47
N ASN A 1030 -6.14 -12.97 27.69
CA ASN A 1030 -7.18 -13.33 28.67
C ASN A 1030 -8.39 -12.36 28.70
N GLY A 1031 -8.64 -11.60 27.63
CA GLY A 1031 -9.63 -10.50 27.63
C GLY A 1031 -9.14 -9.20 28.28
N GLU A 1032 -7.90 -9.20 28.76
CA GLU A 1032 -7.04 -8.06 29.09
C GLU A 1032 -5.63 -8.43 28.57
N PHE A 1033 -4.87 -7.50 27.99
CA PHE A 1033 -3.53 -7.77 27.49
C PHE A 1033 -2.56 -8.11 28.64
N SER A 1034 -1.94 -9.29 28.64
CA SER A 1034 -0.91 -9.63 29.64
C SER A 1034 0.46 -9.03 29.28
N LEU A 1035 1.12 -8.36 30.23
CA LEU A 1035 2.50 -7.85 30.09
C LEU A 1035 3.51 -8.99 29.92
N PHE A 1036 4.40 -8.89 28.94
CA PHE A 1036 5.58 -9.77 28.81
C PHE A 1036 6.82 -9.07 29.38
N ASP A 1037 7.54 -9.71 30.30
CA ASP A 1037 8.81 -9.19 30.83
C ASP A 1037 9.98 -9.61 29.91
N LEU A 1038 10.40 -8.69 29.05
CA LEU A 1038 11.54 -8.84 28.14
C LEU A 1038 12.82 -9.26 28.88
N SER A 1039 13.02 -8.85 30.13
CA SER A 1039 14.22 -9.20 30.90
C SER A 1039 14.34 -10.69 31.20
N ASP A 1040 13.25 -11.47 31.10
CA ASP A 1040 13.31 -12.93 31.17
C ASP A 1040 14.13 -13.54 30.02
N MET A 1041 14.30 -12.80 28.91
CA MET A 1041 15.09 -13.19 27.75
C MET A 1041 16.57 -12.76 27.85
N ASP A 1042 16.97 -11.95 28.83
CA ASP A 1042 18.37 -11.51 28.99
C ASP A 1042 19.34 -12.70 29.05
N ALA A 1043 18.98 -13.71 29.85
CA ALA A 1043 19.80 -14.90 30.06
C ALA A 1043 19.90 -15.77 28.79
N TYR A 1044 18.87 -15.71 27.95
CA TYR A 1044 18.80 -16.37 26.67
C TYR A 1044 19.80 -15.76 25.70
N PHE A 1045 19.68 -14.46 25.44
CA PHE A 1045 20.55 -13.72 24.52
C PHE A 1045 22.01 -13.66 24.99
N LEU A 1046 22.27 -13.62 26.29
CA LEU A 1046 23.64 -13.64 26.79
C LEU A 1046 24.30 -15.03 26.68
N ASN A 1047 23.53 -16.12 26.56
CA ASN A 1047 24.01 -17.51 26.45
C ASN A 1047 25.20 -17.86 27.40
N GLY A 1048 25.18 -17.32 28.63
CA GLY A 1048 26.23 -17.51 29.64
C GLY A 1048 27.49 -16.64 29.51
N ASN A 1049 27.56 -15.75 28.51
CA ASN A 1049 28.55 -14.66 28.41
C ASN A 1049 28.20 -13.50 29.36
N SER A 1050 29.11 -12.53 29.48
CA SER A 1050 28.89 -11.32 30.29
C SER A 1050 28.74 -10.11 29.37
N GLY A 1051 27.61 -9.42 29.48
CA GLY A 1051 27.24 -8.29 28.63
C GLY A 1051 25.99 -7.58 29.17
N THR A 1052 25.47 -6.64 28.38
CA THR A 1052 24.21 -5.92 28.63
C THR A 1052 23.27 -6.14 27.44
N VAL A 1053 22.00 -6.43 27.74
CA VAL A 1053 20.94 -6.55 26.73
C VAL A 1053 20.03 -5.32 26.87
N THR A 1054 19.70 -4.68 25.75
CA THR A 1054 18.71 -3.60 25.69
C THR A 1054 17.71 -3.89 24.58
N TYR A 1055 16.48 -3.45 24.76
CA TYR A 1055 15.35 -3.70 23.86
C TYR A 1055 14.94 -2.40 23.19
N HIS A 1056 14.49 -2.44 21.94
CA HIS A 1056 14.16 -1.26 21.15
C HIS A 1056 12.97 -1.57 20.22
N SER A 1057 12.21 -0.54 19.88
CA SER A 1057 11.07 -0.64 18.95
C SER A 1057 11.49 -0.81 17.48
N THR A 1058 12.73 -0.43 17.13
CA THR A 1058 13.25 -0.59 15.77
C THR A 1058 14.69 -1.07 15.77
N VAL A 1059 15.11 -1.72 14.67
CA VAL A 1059 16.49 -2.17 14.45
C VAL A 1059 17.45 -0.98 14.45
N LEU A 1060 17.03 0.16 13.88
CA LEU A 1060 17.84 1.37 13.83
C LEU A 1060 18.10 1.95 15.23
N ASP A 1061 17.08 1.93 16.10
CA ASP A 1061 17.21 2.34 17.50
C ASP A 1061 18.14 1.41 18.27
N ALA A 1062 18.06 0.08 18.03
CA ALA A 1062 18.96 -0.91 18.62
C ALA A 1062 20.42 -0.73 18.16
N VAL A 1063 20.66 -0.47 16.87
CA VAL A 1063 22.00 -0.22 16.33
C VAL A 1063 22.60 1.05 16.95
N ASN A 1064 21.83 2.13 16.99
CA ASN A 1064 22.27 3.42 17.49
C ASN A 1064 22.25 3.51 19.03
N ASN A 1065 21.68 2.50 19.70
CA ASN A 1065 21.47 2.46 21.14
C ASN A 1065 20.72 3.71 21.66
N ILE A 1066 19.64 4.05 20.97
CA ILE A 1066 18.74 5.16 21.31
C ILE A 1066 17.33 4.60 21.56
N ASN A 1067 16.49 5.31 22.30
CA ASN A 1067 15.09 4.93 22.57
C ASN A 1067 14.90 3.48 23.07
N PRO A 1068 15.61 3.02 24.12
CA PRO A 1068 15.39 1.68 24.65
C PRO A 1068 13.99 1.56 25.27
N ILE A 1069 13.28 0.48 24.96
CA ILE A 1069 11.98 0.18 25.56
C ILE A 1069 12.15 -0.54 26.90
N GLY A 1070 11.21 -0.31 27.82
CA GLY A 1070 11.21 -0.89 29.16
C GLY A 1070 11.07 -2.42 29.16
N PRO A 1071 11.36 -3.08 30.29
CA PRO A 1071 11.29 -4.54 30.38
C PRO A 1071 9.87 -5.08 30.26
N LEU A 1072 8.83 -4.32 30.61
CA LEU A 1072 7.44 -4.74 30.47
C LEU A 1072 6.90 -4.29 29.10
N TYR A 1073 6.58 -5.26 28.24
CA TYR A 1073 6.15 -5.02 26.87
C TYR A 1073 4.71 -5.47 26.64
N GLN A 1074 3.93 -4.61 25.98
CA GLN A 1074 2.50 -4.79 25.69
C GLN A 1074 2.19 -4.26 24.29
N SER A 1075 2.72 -4.89 23.25
CA SER A 1075 2.38 -4.55 21.86
C SER A 1075 2.54 -5.77 20.94
N HIS A 1076 1.91 -5.73 19.77
CA HIS A 1076 1.80 -6.84 18.80
C HIS A 1076 2.91 -6.82 17.72
N ILE A 1077 4.04 -6.16 17.98
CA ILE A 1077 5.08 -5.92 16.97
C ILE A 1077 6.40 -6.60 17.39
N GLU A 1078 7.27 -6.79 16.41
CA GLU A 1078 8.65 -7.23 16.60
C GLU A 1078 9.44 -6.28 17.53
N VAL A 1079 10.24 -6.85 18.44
CA VAL A 1079 11.15 -6.10 19.32
C VAL A 1079 12.59 -6.35 18.90
N SER A 1080 13.34 -5.29 18.64
CA SER A 1080 14.76 -5.37 18.33
C SER A 1080 15.59 -5.43 19.62
N VAL A 1081 16.59 -6.31 19.64
CA VAL A 1081 17.45 -6.61 20.79
C VAL A 1081 18.88 -6.22 20.47
N ARG A 1082 19.50 -5.47 21.36
CA ARG A 1082 20.91 -5.10 21.28
C ARG A 1082 21.69 -5.82 22.38
N ILE A 1083 22.69 -6.60 21.98
CA ILE A 1083 23.57 -7.35 22.89
C ILE A 1083 24.95 -6.70 22.86
N ALA A 1084 25.35 -6.08 23.97
CA ALA A 1084 26.68 -5.50 24.13
C ALA A 1084 27.56 -6.39 25.01
N TYR A 1085 28.59 -7.00 24.42
CA TYR A 1085 29.53 -7.86 25.13
C TYR A 1085 30.63 -7.04 25.85
N ALA A 1086 31.20 -7.63 26.90
CA ALA A 1086 32.21 -6.97 27.73
C ALA A 1086 33.55 -6.64 27.01
N ASP A 1087 33.78 -7.20 25.82
CA ASP A 1087 34.96 -6.89 24.97
C ASP A 1087 34.71 -5.73 23.99
N GLY A 1088 33.48 -5.20 23.95
CA GLY A 1088 33.07 -4.06 23.13
C GLY A 1088 32.45 -4.44 21.80
N SER A 1089 32.25 -5.73 21.49
CA SER A 1089 31.41 -6.11 20.33
C SER A 1089 29.93 -5.88 20.64
N VAL A 1090 29.18 -5.61 19.57
CA VAL A 1090 27.74 -5.39 19.61
C VAL A 1090 27.11 -6.30 18.58
N GLU A 1091 26.04 -6.97 18.98
CA GLU A 1091 25.23 -7.85 18.15
C GLU A 1091 23.77 -7.37 18.23
N ILE A 1092 23.05 -7.48 17.11
CA ILE A 1092 21.65 -7.10 16.99
C ILE A 1092 20.85 -8.34 16.64
N SER A 1093 19.75 -8.57 17.36
CA SER A 1093 18.83 -9.69 17.19
C SER A 1093 17.38 -9.20 17.33
N GLN A 1094 16.38 -10.06 17.19
CA GLN A 1094 14.96 -9.71 17.25
C GLN A 1094 14.14 -10.74 18.06
N ILE A 1095 13.02 -10.29 18.63
CA ILE A 1095 11.99 -11.10 19.31
C ILE A 1095 10.67 -10.93 18.56
N TRP A 1096 10.00 -12.06 18.35
CA TRP A 1096 8.67 -12.11 17.75
C TRP A 1096 7.66 -12.62 18.78
N PHE A 1097 6.51 -11.95 18.84
CA PHE A 1097 5.41 -12.35 19.70
C PHE A 1097 4.33 -13.06 18.89
N THR A 1098 3.89 -14.22 19.38
CA THR A 1098 2.66 -14.86 18.90
C THR A 1098 1.57 -14.68 19.95
N VAL A 1099 0.42 -14.14 19.54
CA VAL A 1099 -0.77 -14.07 20.39
C VAL A 1099 -1.46 -15.43 20.38
N ALA A 1100 -1.67 -15.98 21.57
CA ALA A 1100 -2.34 -17.25 21.78
C ALA A 1100 -3.58 -17.04 22.65
N PHE A 1101 -4.71 -17.61 22.22
CA PHE A 1101 -5.95 -17.56 22.97
C PHE A 1101 -5.97 -18.65 24.06
N PRO A 1102 -6.35 -18.31 25.30
CA PRO A 1102 -6.57 -19.29 26.36
C PRO A 1102 -7.81 -20.13 26.03
N PRO A 1103 -7.93 -21.33 26.61
CA PRO A 1103 -9.14 -22.13 26.48
C PRO A 1103 -10.38 -21.33 26.91
N THR A 1104 -11.50 -21.50 26.20
CA THR A 1104 -12.81 -20.90 26.52
C THR A 1104 -13.77 -21.96 27.06
N TYR A 1105 -14.86 -21.54 27.71
CA TYR A 1105 -15.89 -22.43 28.25
C TYR A 1105 -17.28 -21.91 27.83
N SER A 1106 -17.97 -22.64 26.95
CA SER A 1106 -19.30 -22.29 26.42
C SER A 1106 -20.45 -22.98 27.17
N GLY A 1107 -20.15 -23.81 28.17
CA GLY A 1107 -21.15 -24.62 28.85
C GLY A 1107 -22.09 -23.84 29.79
N ASN A 1108 -23.37 -24.23 29.81
CA ASN A 1108 -24.42 -23.71 30.71
C ASN A 1108 -24.23 -24.00 32.23
N GLY A 1109 -23.04 -24.46 32.64
CA GLY A 1109 -22.56 -24.34 34.02
C GLY A 1109 -23.18 -25.24 35.09
N THR A 1110 -23.91 -26.33 34.77
CA THR A 1110 -24.40 -27.29 35.80
C THR A 1110 -24.44 -28.76 35.40
N ILE A 1111 -23.74 -29.64 36.14
CA ILE A 1111 -23.92 -31.11 36.09
C ILE A 1111 -24.91 -31.55 37.18
N SER A 1112 -25.99 -32.25 36.79
CA SER A 1112 -27.00 -32.72 37.75
C SER A 1112 -26.99 -34.24 37.94
N SER A 1113 -27.16 -34.70 39.17
CA SER A 1113 -27.25 -36.13 39.52
C SER A 1113 -28.35 -36.39 40.55
N CYS A 1114 -28.99 -37.55 40.46
CA CYS A 1114 -30.14 -37.88 41.30
C CYS A 1114 -29.74 -38.62 42.60
N ASP A 1115 -30.26 -38.15 43.74
CA ASP A 1115 -30.12 -38.80 45.04
C ASP A 1115 -31.01 -40.05 45.12
N SER A 1116 -30.55 -41.16 44.51
CA SER A 1116 -31.36 -42.37 44.39
C SER A 1116 -31.62 -43.03 45.76
N LEU A 1117 -32.90 -43.27 46.06
CA LEU A 1117 -33.44 -43.79 47.34
C LEU A 1117 -33.04 -45.24 47.72
N SER A 1118 -31.84 -45.71 47.37
CA SER A 1118 -31.32 -47.01 47.76
C SER A 1118 -30.43 -46.96 49.02
N GLY A 1119 -30.63 -45.98 49.91
CA GLY A 1119 -29.72 -45.81 51.05
C GLY A 1119 -30.15 -45.00 52.28
N SER A 1120 -31.40 -44.53 52.40
CA SER A 1120 -31.91 -43.86 53.62
C SER A 1120 -31.15 -42.62 54.14
N SER A 1121 -30.77 -41.72 53.26
CA SER A 1121 -30.72 -40.29 53.52
C SER A 1121 -30.81 -39.57 52.19
N ASN A 1122 -31.78 -38.65 52.06
CA ASN A 1122 -31.76 -37.65 51.00
C ASN A 1122 -30.76 -36.58 51.47
N ASP A 1123 -29.49 -36.96 51.59
CA ASP A 1123 -28.43 -36.17 52.21
C ASP A 1123 -27.77 -35.22 51.22
N GLY A 1124 -28.24 -35.18 49.97
CA GLY A 1124 -27.75 -34.25 48.96
C GLY A 1124 -26.31 -34.58 48.55
N VAL A 1125 -25.91 -35.85 48.64
CA VAL A 1125 -24.60 -36.33 48.20
C VAL A 1125 -24.79 -37.33 47.06
N SER A 1126 -24.08 -37.12 45.94
CA SER A 1126 -24.04 -38.01 44.78
C SER A 1126 -22.62 -38.11 44.22
N THR A 1127 -22.43 -39.06 43.29
CA THR A 1127 -21.20 -39.20 42.52
C THR A 1127 -21.39 -38.59 41.14
N PHE A 1128 -20.39 -37.83 40.69
CA PHE A 1128 -20.36 -37.07 39.44
C PHE A 1128 -19.15 -37.51 38.61
N ASP A 1129 -19.35 -37.51 37.29
CA ASP A 1129 -18.25 -37.53 36.33
C ASP A 1129 -18.00 -36.09 35.88
N LEU A 1130 -16.90 -35.50 36.38
CA LEU A 1130 -16.55 -34.11 36.10
C LEU A 1130 -16.01 -33.93 34.67
N THR A 1131 -15.56 -35.00 34.00
CA THR A 1131 -15.02 -34.90 32.63
C THR A 1131 -16.12 -34.66 31.60
N ASN A 1132 -17.40 -34.74 31.99
CA ASN A 1132 -18.52 -34.41 31.12
C ASN A 1132 -18.55 -32.94 30.69
N VAL A 1133 -17.81 -32.05 31.35
CA VAL A 1133 -17.69 -30.64 30.95
C VAL A 1133 -16.55 -30.40 29.96
N GLU A 1134 -15.72 -31.42 29.66
CA GLU A 1134 -14.59 -31.26 28.75
C GLU A 1134 -15.03 -31.00 27.30
N THR A 1135 -16.24 -31.39 26.90
CA THR A 1135 -16.81 -31.05 25.58
C THR A 1135 -17.17 -29.58 25.45
N ASP A 1136 -17.44 -28.92 26.57
CA ASP A 1136 -17.86 -27.52 26.63
C ASP A 1136 -16.66 -26.58 26.84
N ILE A 1137 -15.45 -27.14 26.97
CA ILE A 1137 -14.18 -26.41 27.07
C ILE A 1137 -13.49 -26.53 25.71
N THR A 1138 -13.47 -25.45 24.93
CA THR A 1138 -12.94 -25.43 23.56
C THR A 1138 -11.77 -24.44 23.41
N ILE A 1139 -11.05 -24.55 22.30
CA ILE A 1139 -10.17 -23.52 21.70
C ILE A 1139 -10.44 -23.65 20.21
N ASN A 1140 -10.93 -22.63 19.51
CA ASN A 1140 -10.95 -22.47 18.05
C ASN A 1140 -10.73 -23.78 17.24
N ASN A 1141 -11.59 -24.80 17.43
CA ASN A 1141 -11.50 -26.12 16.81
C ASN A 1141 -10.16 -26.92 16.89
N MET A 1142 -9.37 -26.83 17.97
CA MET A 1142 -8.14 -27.63 18.17
C MET A 1142 -8.17 -28.62 19.36
N SER A 1143 -7.43 -29.74 19.27
CA SER A 1143 -7.62 -30.95 20.10
C SER A 1143 -6.59 -31.23 21.22
N ASN A 1144 -5.75 -30.26 21.64
CA ASN A 1144 -4.61 -30.50 22.56
C ASN A 1144 -4.67 -29.76 23.92
N LEU A 1145 -5.68 -30.05 24.74
CA LEU A 1145 -5.86 -29.49 26.10
C LEU A 1145 -5.46 -30.45 27.24
N GLN A 1146 -4.86 -29.92 28.32
CA GLN A 1146 -4.73 -30.57 29.62
C GLN A 1146 -5.71 -29.94 30.62
N ILE A 1147 -6.63 -30.72 31.19
CA ILE A 1147 -7.65 -30.23 32.12
C ILE A 1147 -7.47 -30.87 33.50
N MET A 1148 -7.47 -30.05 34.56
CA MET A 1148 -7.36 -30.45 35.96
C MET A 1148 -8.47 -29.80 36.80
N TYR A 1149 -9.01 -30.52 37.80
CA TYR A 1149 -10.17 -30.08 38.59
C TYR A 1149 -9.84 -29.80 40.06
N TYR A 1150 -10.51 -28.82 40.65
CA TYR A 1150 -10.26 -28.32 42.01
C TYR A 1150 -11.55 -27.98 42.77
N GLU A 1151 -11.53 -28.08 44.10
CA GLU A 1151 -12.66 -27.69 44.96
C GLU A 1151 -12.69 -26.17 45.27
N SER A 1152 -11.62 -25.42 44.95
CA SER A 1152 -11.55 -23.97 45.16
C SER A 1152 -10.76 -23.25 44.06
N GLN A 1153 -11.11 -22.00 43.77
CA GLN A 1153 -10.41 -21.13 42.81
C GLN A 1153 -8.92 -21.00 43.16
N ALA A 1154 -8.62 -20.70 44.43
CA ALA A 1154 -7.24 -20.51 44.87
C ALA A 1154 -6.38 -21.79 44.72
N ASP A 1155 -6.98 -22.98 44.87
CA ASP A 1155 -6.29 -24.24 44.62
C ASP A 1155 -6.03 -24.44 43.11
N ALA A 1156 -6.96 -24.01 42.24
CA ALA A 1156 -6.80 -24.03 40.78
C ALA A 1156 -5.72 -23.06 40.29
N ASP A 1157 -5.74 -21.81 40.75
CA ASP A 1157 -4.77 -20.76 40.36
C ASP A 1157 -3.34 -21.12 40.79
N ASN A 1158 -3.19 -21.78 41.95
CA ASN A 1158 -1.88 -22.15 42.50
C ASN A 1158 -1.48 -23.61 42.21
N GLU A 1159 -2.28 -24.37 41.44
CA GLU A 1159 -2.08 -25.79 41.14
C GLU A 1159 -1.89 -26.69 42.38
N THR A 1160 -2.63 -26.42 43.44
CA THR A 1160 -2.54 -27.19 44.69
C THR A 1160 -3.80 -28.01 44.93
N ASN A 1161 -3.65 -29.19 45.56
CA ASN A 1161 -4.78 -30.07 45.93
C ASN A 1161 -5.75 -30.47 44.77
N PRO A 1162 -5.28 -30.92 43.60
CA PRO A 1162 -6.17 -31.33 42.51
C PRO A 1162 -7.05 -32.54 42.90
N ILE A 1163 -8.28 -32.56 42.38
CA ILE A 1163 -9.21 -33.68 42.52
C ILE A 1163 -8.63 -34.90 41.79
N ALA A 1164 -8.18 -35.89 42.56
CA ALA A 1164 -7.44 -37.03 42.02
C ALA A 1164 -8.27 -38.00 41.14
N THR A 1165 -9.61 -37.96 41.23
CA THR A 1165 -10.51 -38.87 40.51
C THR A 1165 -11.73 -38.11 39.94
N PRO A 1166 -11.53 -37.31 38.87
CA PRO A 1166 -12.60 -36.48 38.31
C PRO A 1166 -13.77 -37.30 37.74
N THR A 1167 -13.51 -38.50 37.19
CA THR A 1167 -14.55 -39.38 36.64
C THR A 1167 -15.49 -40.04 37.65
N SER A 1168 -15.25 -39.83 38.95
CA SER A 1168 -16.07 -40.40 40.03
C SER A 1168 -16.03 -39.56 41.31
N TYR A 1169 -16.01 -38.24 41.15
CA TYR A 1169 -15.98 -37.31 42.27
C TYR A 1169 -17.27 -37.38 43.09
N THR A 1170 -17.17 -37.28 44.42
CA THR A 1170 -18.33 -37.24 45.32
C THR A 1170 -18.35 -35.90 46.03
N ASN A 1171 -19.45 -35.17 45.91
CA ASN A 1171 -19.55 -33.82 46.48
C ASN A 1171 -19.40 -33.84 48.01
N THR A 1172 -18.74 -32.81 48.53
CA THR A 1172 -18.49 -32.60 49.96
C THR A 1172 -19.50 -31.63 50.58
N VAL A 1173 -20.17 -30.82 49.75
CA VAL A 1173 -21.24 -29.90 50.13
C VAL A 1173 -22.60 -30.46 49.70
N SER A 1174 -23.50 -30.65 50.66
CA SER A 1174 -24.85 -31.20 50.43
C SER A 1174 -25.70 -30.27 49.55
N GLY A 1175 -26.31 -30.83 48.50
CA GLY A 1175 -27.15 -30.11 47.55
C GLY A 1175 -26.35 -29.64 46.35
N THR A 1176 -25.83 -28.42 46.39
CA THR A 1176 -25.06 -27.82 45.29
C THR A 1176 -23.62 -27.50 45.73
N GLN A 1177 -22.66 -27.72 44.82
CA GLN A 1177 -21.24 -27.41 45.01
C GLN A 1177 -20.64 -26.82 43.73
N THR A 1178 -19.80 -25.81 43.84
CA THR A 1178 -19.02 -25.28 42.70
C THR A 1178 -17.70 -26.04 42.59
N ILE A 1179 -17.29 -26.36 41.37
CA ILE A 1179 -16.02 -27.01 41.02
C ILE A 1179 -15.31 -26.11 40.01
N TYR A 1180 -13.99 -26.08 40.08
CA TYR A 1180 -13.13 -25.29 39.21
C TYR A 1180 -12.35 -26.21 38.28
N ALA A 1181 -12.33 -25.92 36.99
CA ALA A 1181 -11.54 -26.62 35.99
C ALA A 1181 -10.46 -25.67 35.46
N ARG A 1182 -9.19 -26.06 35.59
CA ARG A 1182 -8.07 -25.38 34.94
C ARG A 1182 -7.73 -26.11 33.65
N ALA A 1183 -7.88 -25.44 32.53
CA ALA A 1183 -7.46 -25.93 31.23
C ALA A 1183 -6.15 -25.27 30.82
N THR A 1184 -5.23 -26.05 30.27
CA THR A 1184 -3.92 -25.62 29.79
C THR A 1184 -3.74 -26.11 28.37
N ASN A 1185 -3.46 -25.21 27.44
CA ASN A 1185 -3.03 -25.56 26.10
C ASN A 1185 -1.59 -26.10 26.17
N ILE A 1186 -1.37 -27.30 25.64
CA ILE A 1186 -0.08 -28.01 25.75
C ILE A 1186 0.95 -27.47 24.74
N GLU A 1187 0.50 -26.82 23.66
CA GLU A 1187 1.36 -26.30 22.59
C GLU A 1187 1.93 -24.92 22.92
N ASN A 1188 1.11 -24.03 23.47
CA ASN A 1188 1.49 -22.64 23.73
C ASN A 1188 1.52 -22.26 25.23
N GLY A 1189 1.10 -23.16 26.12
CA GLY A 1189 1.16 -22.97 27.57
C GLY A 1189 0.06 -22.08 28.17
N CYS A 1190 -0.83 -21.49 27.36
CA CYS A 1190 -1.89 -20.62 27.86
C CYS A 1190 -2.90 -21.38 28.72
N THR A 1191 -3.34 -20.76 29.82
CA THR A 1191 -4.23 -21.40 30.79
C THR A 1191 -5.44 -20.55 31.12
N ASN A 1192 -6.60 -21.19 31.29
CA ASN A 1192 -7.79 -20.54 31.83
C ASN A 1192 -8.38 -21.37 32.97
N VAL A 1193 -9.07 -20.72 33.91
CA VAL A 1193 -9.76 -21.37 35.02
C VAL A 1193 -11.25 -21.04 34.96
N PHE A 1194 -12.06 -22.07 34.72
CA PHE A 1194 -13.51 -21.97 34.67
C PHE A 1194 -14.15 -22.53 35.93
N SER A 1195 -15.40 -22.13 36.19
CA SER A 1195 -16.19 -22.71 37.27
C SER A 1195 -17.53 -23.24 36.77
N PHE A 1196 -17.94 -24.40 37.28
CA PHE A 1196 -19.26 -24.98 37.02
C PHE A 1196 -19.86 -25.57 38.30
N THR A 1197 -21.18 -25.73 38.32
CA THR A 1197 -21.91 -26.24 39.47
C THR A 1197 -22.20 -27.72 39.32
N ILE A 1198 -22.09 -28.49 40.40
CA ILE A 1198 -22.68 -29.82 40.52
C ILE A 1198 -23.90 -29.76 41.44
N SER A 1199 -25.02 -30.34 41.01
CA SER A 1199 -26.31 -30.30 41.71
C SER A 1199 -26.84 -31.70 41.99
N VAL A 1200 -27.31 -31.93 43.22
CA VAL A 1200 -27.97 -33.17 43.64
C VAL A 1200 -29.48 -32.94 43.76
N ASP A 1201 -30.24 -33.55 42.86
CA ASP A 1201 -31.69 -33.44 42.83
C ASP A 1201 -32.37 -34.40 43.81
N ALA A 1202 -33.27 -33.85 44.61
CA ALA A 1202 -34.05 -34.59 45.58
C ALA A 1202 -35.24 -35.30 44.93
N GLY A 1203 -35.25 -36.64 44.94
CA GLY A 1203 -36.44 -37.43 44.67
C GLY A 1203 -36.69 -37.84 43.21
N CYS A 1204 -35.63 -37.97 42.42
CA CYS A 1204 -35.62 -38.94 41.32
C CYS A 1204 -35.36 -40.37 41.85
#